data_AF-A0A667XT15-F1
#
_entry.id   AF-A0A667XT15-F1
#
_cell.length_a   1.000
_cell.length_b   1.000
_cell.length_c   1.000
_cell.angle_alpha   90.00
_cell.angle_beta   90.00
_cell.angle_gamma   90.00
#
_symmetry.space_group_name_H-M   'P 1'
#
loop_
_entity.id
_entity.type
_entity.pdbx_description
1 polymer ?
#
loop_
_entity_poly.entity_id
_entity_poly.type
_entity_poly.pdbx_seq_one_letter_code
_entity_poly.pdbx_strand_id
1 'polypeptide(L)'
;MKGITDKYKARPLEPEFENMCLAEFASKYRIVYGEQTKGKRVKSLLRDMGHIQERTVGKPAIIRYARFTEQKNPEKYYSRLLKLYLPYRSDTQLKTAQHPTYEQFYKGAYVKLPGTDCLLAVCVIVSNNKKNYEQHSEEIDVAYEELLSHPFEDAWATIAPAAEADRLECIAEQELNNTENEQDEVPEYQLDPKQKTGVVPSIQPPKVSREYVIQLYQSLNATQASIFYTVRQWCLKRVWGQNPQPFFYFVSGGAGCGKSHVIKCIFEEATKLFRQLPNLREEADISMPTVLLTAFTGTAAFNISGQTLHSLLKLPRSLKPPYQGLGNNLDEMRGTLSNVEILIIDEISMVSKPLFAYVNWRFQQIKGNKKPFGGISVLSVGDFYQLRPVGKAKPLCVYEETEPDFWRENFTMITLTEIMRQKEDLAFAELLNRIRVKQKTEPFSDTDKTLLARAITTSEACPADVIYIFPTNKEVDRHNSKTVCALHKEIITIDAEDYLKDTRTGQMKRLAAPTNSKQGELLTTLEAAEGARIMITRNLDVEDGIVNGTFGKIEKIVTETKDGHTRVQKLGLRLDNPKAGQKQRQIPQGTPDSLFYMDRLQESLSKKGVVRHQFPVKLAFACTSHKVQGMTVQSAVVSLKHVFEAGMAYVSLSRTTSLDGLYITDFDESKIYADGDIAVAMQSMKTTSLTGIMPLLKHVREADLVQMFKIVHHNTEGLVCHINDIKRHHELRLADVLCLTETHLSDSIPFDSLALDGYRLYLCNRQHCYMHFPDLARKQGGGVAMYCKFHVSAEVYEYVPHVTDLEFLAIKIKAPVNLVITAIYRPPNYSLKHFMPNLQNLLDYLQVNCPHPIIVCGDFNENLLDNVNKPILEMFVSRGYTQLITDATTEKNTLLDHIYVSQPNVCFTSGVLQTYYSYHNPVYCIV
;
A
#
# COMPACT_ATOMS: atom_id res chain seq x y z
N MET A 1 23.51 11.22 4.60
CA MET A 1 23.97 12.52 4.04
C MET A 1 22.81 13.51 4.08
N LYS A 2 23.08 14.75 4.52
CA LYS A 2 22.12 15.86 4.67
C LYS A 2 22.09 16.75 3.41
N GLY A 3 20.97 17.44 3.16
CA GLY A 3 20.70 18.20 1.93
C GLY A 3 21.50 19.51 1.80
N ILE A 4 21.37 20.21 0.68
CA ILE A 4 22.11 21.47 0.44
C ILE A 4 21.66 22.59 1.39
N THR A 5 20.38 22.63 1.75
CA THR A 5 19.84 23.58 2.73
C THR A 5 20.44 23.36 4.12
N ASP A 6 20.61 22.11 4.54
CA ASP A 6 21.24 21.77 5.83
C ASP A 6 22.71 22.19 5.85
N LYS A 7 23.41 22.03 4.71
CA LYS A 7 24.80 22.43 4.54
C LYS A 7 24.97 23.95 4.49
N TYR A 8 24.03 24.67 3.87
CA TYR A 8 23.97 26.13 3.88
C TYR A 8 23.81 26.69 5.31
N LYS A 9 22.95 26.07 6.14
CA LYS A 9 22.81 26.45 7.56
C LYS A 9 24.11 26.22 8.36
N ALA A 10 24.96 25.32 7.89
CA ALA A 10 26.24 24.97 8.49
C ALA A 10 27.47 25.64 7.81
N ARG A 11 27.26 26.69 7.02
CA ARG A 11 28.35 27.46 6.39
C ARG A 11 29.32 28.11 7.40
N PRO A 12 30.59 28.41 7.04
CA PRO A 12 31.58 29.03 7.93
C PRO A 12 31.11 30.36 8.54
N LEU A 13 31.61 30.73 9.71
CA LEU A 13 31.33 32.00 10.40
C LEU A 13 32.24 33.13 9.88
N GLU A 14 32.24 33.36 8.57
CA GLU A 14 32.99 34.46 7.95
C GLU A 14 32.01 35.52 7.42
N PRO A 15 32.38 36.82 7.40
CA PRO A 15 31.47 37.91 7.00
C PRO A 15 30.83 37.71 5.62
N GLU A 16 31.57 37.11 4.69
CA GLU A 16 31.12 36.77 3.33
C GLU A 16 29.92 35.81 3.32
N PHE A 17 29.87 34.86 4.26
CA PHE A 17 28.80 33.86 4.34
C PHE A 17 27.58 34.36 5.11
N GLU A 18 27.74 35.33 6.01
CA GLU A 18 26.61 35.82 6.82
C GLU A 18 25.56 36.55 5.98
N ASN A 19 26.00 37.31 4.98
CA ASN A 19 25.12 38.04 4.06
C ASN A 19 24.67 37.22 2.85
N MET A 20 25.15 35.98 2.72
CA MET A 20 24.89 35.13 1.57
C MET A 20 23.53 34.42 1.69
N CYS A 21 22.67 34.56 0.68
CA CYS A 21 21.42 33.80 0.59
C CYS A 21 21.66 32.37 0.06
N LEU A 22 20.67 31.48 0.20
CA LEU A 22 20.79 30.08 -0.24
C LEU A 22 21.03 29.97 -1.76
N ALA A 23 20.37 30.82 -2.56
CA ALA A 23 20.56 30.85 -4.00
C ALA A 23 22.00 31.22 -4.39
N GLU A 24 22.57 32.22 -3.73
CA GLU A 24 23.96 32.63 -3.93
C GLU A 24 24.96 31.55 -3.50
N PHE A 25 24.70 30.91 -2.34
CA PHE A 25 25.53 29.83 -1.84
C PHE A 25 25.57 28.63 -2.81
N ALA A 26 24.40 28.22 -3.32
CA ALA A 26 24.29 27.13 -4.29
C ALA A 26 24.93 27.48 -5.65
N SER A 27 24.90 28.77 -6.02
CA SER A 27 25.47 29.28 -7.27
C SER A 27 27.00 29.34 -7.23
N LYS A 28 27.59 29.88 -6.14
CA LYS A 28 29.04 30.13 -6.02
C LYS A 28 29.85 28.94 -5.49
N TYR A 29 29.24 28.06 -4.70
CA TYR A 29 29.95 26.96 -4.05
C TYR A 29 29.49 25.59 -4.56
N ARG A 30 30.42 24.63 -4.60
CA ARG A 30 30.12 23.21 -4.82
C ARG A 30 30.53 22.38 -3.61
N ILE A 31 29.81 21.30 -3.37
CA ILE A 31 30.11 20.36 -2.29
C ILE A 31 31.15 19.35 -2.80
N VAL A 32 32.21 19.12 -2.04
CA VAL A 32 33.30 18.19 -2.39
C VAL A 32 33.36 17.00 -1.43
N TYR A 33 33.81 15.85 -1.94
CA TYR A 33 33.91 14.59 -1.19
C TYR A 33 35.23 13.88 -1.50
N GLY A 34 35.66 12.96 -0.63
CA GLY A 34 36.83 12.09 -0.88
C GLY A 34 38.14 12.88 -1.02
N GLU A 35 38.97 12.53 -2.01
CA GLU A 35 40.28 13.17 -2.24
C GLU A 35 40.18 14.67 -2.59
N GLN A 36 39.03 15.12 -3.09
CA GLN A 36 38.77 16.52 -3.43
C GLN A 36 38.75 17.43 -2.19
N THR A 37 38.66 16.89 -0.97
CA THR A 37 38.73 17.69 0.27
C THR A 37 40.11 18.26 0.54
N LYS A 38 41.16 17.76 -0.12
CA LYS A 38 42.56 18.22 0.02
C LYS A 38 42.96 19.31 -0.99
N GLY A 39 42.02 19.76 -1.84
CA GLY A 39 42.27 20.76 -2.88
C GLY A 39 42.50 22.19 -2.35
N LYS A 40 43.15 23.05 -3.15
CA LYS A 40 43.25 24.49 -2.86
C LYS A 40 41.85 25.13 -2.89
N ARG A 41 41.57 26.06 -1.96
CA ARG A 41 40.27 26.79 -1.80
C ARG A 41 39.09 25.94 -1.28
N VAL A 42 39.36 24.85 -0.57
CA VAL A 42 38.33 24.06 0.12
C VAL A 42 38.13 24.61 1.54
N LYS A 43 36.89 24.95 1.91
CA LYS A 43 36.49 25.36 3.26
C LYS A 43 35.66 24.25 3.92
N SER A 44 35.90 23.99 5.20
CA SER A 44 35.11 23.01 5.98
C SER A 44 33.81 23.64 6.47
N LEU A 45 32.70 22.89 6.38
CA LEU A 45 31.42 23.28 6.97
C LEU A 45 31.42 22.98 8.47
N LEU A 46 30.70 23.80 9.23
CA LEU A 46 30.52 23.61 10.67
C LEU A 46 29.75 22.31 10.96
N ARG A 47 29.86 21.80 12.19
CA ARG A 47 29.13 20.61 12.67
C ARG A 47 29.41 19.34 11.84
N ASP A 48 30.63 19.21 11.33
CA ASP A 48 31.08 18.09 10.48
C ASP A 48 30.18 17.84 9.25
N MET A 49 29.65 18.92 8.66
CA MET A 49 28.66 18.85 7.57
C MET A 49 29.28 18.66 6.18
N GLY A 50 30.59 18.39 6.11
CA GLY A 50 31.36 18.17 4.88
C GLY A 50 32.22 19.38 4.48
N HIS A 51 32.67 19.41 3.23
CA HIS A 51 33.54 20.45 2.70
C HIS A 51 32.92 21.12 1.46
N ILE A 52 33.20 22.40 1.28
CA ILE A 52 32.77 23.19 0.11
C ILE A 52 33.98 23.78 -0.61
N GLN A 53 33.86 23.97 -1.91
CA GLN A 53 34.86 24.62 -2.75
C GLN A 53 34.20 25.71 -3.59
N GLU A 54 34.84 26.86 -3.69
CA GLU A 54 34.42 27.95 -4.57
C GLU A 54 34.57 27.54 -6.05
N ARG A 55 33.60 27.89 -6.89
CA ARG A 55 33.64 27.62 -8.32
C ARG A 55 34.50 28.67 -9.02
N THR A 56 35.60 28.24 -9.64
CA THR A 56 36.55 29.15 -10.32
C THR A 56 36.39 29.18 -11.84
N VAL A 57 35.70 28.21 -12.44
CA VAL A 57 35.48 28.10 -13.90
C VAL A 57 34.07 27.54 -14.16
N GLY A 58 33.26 28.21 -14.97
CA GLY A 58 31.93 27.75 -15.42
C GLY A 58 30.77 28.71 -15.13
N LYS A 59 29.62 28.48 -15.79
CA LYS A 59 28.37 29.23 -15.55
C LYS A 59 27.87 29.00 -14.10
N PRO A 60 27.25 30.00 -13.44
CA PRO A 60 26.67 29.85 -12.11
C PRO A 60 25.68 28.67 -12.06
N ALA A 61 25.69 27.90 -10.97
CA ALA A 61 24.72 26.82 -10.81
C ALA A 61 23.34 27.36 -10.45
N ILE A 62 22.32 26.76 -11.06
CA ILE A 62 20.92 27.06 -10.79
C ILE A 62 20.39 26.06 -9.76
N ILE A 63 19.83 26.55 -8.65
CA ILE A 63 19.13 25.72 -7.67
C ILE A 63 17.73 25.40 -8.20
N ARG A 64 17.38 24.11 -8.29
CA ARG A 64 16.02 23.69 -8.61
C ARG A 64 15.19 23.69 -7.33
N TYR A 65 14.01 24.29 -7.38
CA TYR A 65 13.09 24.37 -6.25
C TYR A 65 11.64 24.22 -6.75
N ALA A 66 10.72 23.82 -5.86
CA ALA A 66 9.31 23.68 -6.19
C ALA A 66 8.67 25.06 -6.44
N ARG A 67 8.04 25.25 -7.61
CA ARG A 67 7.32 26.49 -7.95
C ARG A 67 5.89 26.42 -7.41
N PHE A 68 5.50 27.45 -6.66
CA PHE A 68 4.14 27.62 -6.16
C PHE A 68 3.61 28.93 -6.74
N THR A 69 2.33 28.96 -7.12
CA THR A 69 1.63 30.18 -7.54
C THR A 69 1.10 30.92 -6.33
N GLU A 70 1.29 32.24 -6.26
CA GLU A 70 0.78 33.10 -5.19
C GLU A 70 -0.73 32.95 -4.97
N GLN A 71 -1.50 32.82 -6.07
CA GLN A 71 -2.96 32.71 -6.05
C GLN A 71 -3.49 31.40 -5.45
N LYS A 72 -2.80 30.27 -5.67
CA LYS A 72 -3.25 28.94 -5.18
C LYS A 72 -2.68 28.57 -3.80
N ASN A 73 -1.45 28.98 -3.48
CA ASN A 73 -0.77 28.59 -2.24
C ASN A 73 0.15 29.74 -1.74
N PRO A 74 -0.42 30.83 -1.18
CA PRO A 74 0.33 32.04 -0.84
C PRO A 74 1.43 31.79 0.22
N GLU A 75 1.14 31.03 1.28
CA GLU A 75 2.14 30.73 2.32
C GLU A 75 3.33 29.92 1.80
N LYS A 76 3.09 28.93 0.92
CA LYS A 76 4.18 28.15 0.31
C LYS A 76 5.01 29.02 -0.65
N TYR A 77 4.36 29.95 -1.36
CA TYR A 77 5.03 30.93 -2.22
C TYR A 77 5.97 31.86 -1.43
N TYR A 78 5.48 32.51 -0.36
CA TYR A 78 6.30 33.39 0.46
C TYR A 78 7.37 32.63 1.26
N SER A 79 7.08 31.42 1.73
CA SER A 79 8.07 30.53 2.37
C SER A 79 9.25 30.24 1.45
N ARG A 80 8.97 29.93 0.18
CA ARG A 80 9.98 29.68 -0.86
C ARG A 80 10.86 30.91 -1.08
N LEU A 81 10.26 32.08 -1.25
CA LEU A 81 10.99 33.33 -1.47
C LEU A 81 11.95 33.63 -0.31
N LEU A 82 11.48 33.54 0.93
CA LEU A 82 12.29 33.77 2.11
C LEU A 82 13.43 32.76 2.24
N LYS A 83 13.16 31.47 2.02
CA LYS A 83 14.19 30.40 2.12
C LYS A 83 15.26 30.46 1.03
N LEU A 84 14.99 31.05 -0.12
CA LEU A 84 15.96 31.14 -1.22
C LEU A 84 16.78 32.43 -1.15
N TYR A 85 16.11 33.56 -0.87
CA TYR A 85 16.65 34.89 -1.11
C TYR A 85 16.93 35.70 0.14
N LEU A 86 16.42 35.29 1.32
CA LEU A 86 16.83 35.89 2.58
C LEU A 86 18.06 35.14 3.14
N PRO A 87 19.08 35.83 3.67
CA PRO A 87 20.13 35.18 4.46
C PRO A 87 19.60 34.70 5.82
N TYR A 88 19.79 33.42 6.15
CA TYR A 88 19.40 32.84 7.45
C TYR A 88 20.30 31.67 7.86
N ARG A 89 20.35 31.35 9.15
CA ARG A 89 21.00 30.14 9.70
C ARG A 89 20.01 29.18 10.39
N SER A 90 18.82 29.66 10.73
CA SER A 90 17.75 28.87 11.34
C SER A 90 16.40 29.25 10.73
N ASP A 91 15.50 28.27 10.57
CA ASP A 91 14.16 28.52 10.04
C ASP A 91 13.32 29.41 10.98
N THR A 92 13.69 29.47 12.27
CA THR A 92 13.12 30.39 13.27
C THR A 92 13.42 31.86 12.98
N GLN A 93 14.37 32.19 12.10
CA GLN A 93 14.65 33.57 11.67
C GLN A 93 13.73 34.03 10.54
N LEU A 94 12.96 33.12 9.95
CA LEU A 94 12.07 33.39 8.81
C LEU A 94 10.62 33.71 9.25
N LYS A 95 10.37 33.71 10.56
CA LYS A 95 9.10 34.05 11.24
C LYS A 95 9.41 34.66 12.60
N THR A 96 8.56 35.53 13.12
CA THR A 96 8.70 36.06 14.48
C THR A 96 7.38 35.94 15.24
N ALA A 97 7.41 36.10 16.57
CA ALA A 97 6.17 36.11 17.37
C ALA A 97 5.19 37.23 16.92
N GLN A 98 5.71 38.30 16.32
CA GLN A 98 4.91 39.41 15.76
C GLN A 98 4.43 39.14 14.32
N HIS A 99 5.05 38.20 13.60
CA HIS A 99 4.72 37.81 12.24
C HIS A 99 4.72 36.27 12.12
N PRO A 100 3.63 35.60 12.54
CA PRO A 100 3.55 34.13 12.60
C PRO A 100 3.50 33.45 11.21
N THR A 101 3.12 34.18 10.16
CA THR A 101 3.02 33.65 8.80
C THR A 101 4.17 34.15 7.90
N TYR A 102 4.55 33.36 6.89
CA TYR A 102 5.64 33.74 5.98
C TYR A 102 5.28 34.97 5.15
N GLU A 103 4.00 35.10 4.79
CA GLU A 103 3.49 36.28 4.09
C GLU A 103 3.61 37.56 4.93
N GLN A 104 3.18 37.51 6.19
CA GLN A 104 3.26 38.65 7.10
C GLN A 104 4.71 39.06 7.37
N PHE A 105 5.60 38.08 7.53
CA PHE A 105 7.02 38.34 7.72
C PHE A 105 7.65 38.96 6.47
N TYR A 106 7.33 38.46 5.28
CA TYR A 106 7.82 39.03 4.03
C TYR A 106 7.36 40.48 3.82
N LYS A 107 6.08 40.77 4.08
CA LYS A 107 5.46 42.09 3.81
C LYS A 107 5.79 43.13 4.90
N GLY A 108 5.93 42.72 6.16
CA GLY A 108 5.95 43.65 7.29
C GLY A 108 7.23 43.66 8.14
N ALA A 109 8.14 42.69 7.98
CA ALA A 109 9.30 42.59 8.87
C ALA A 109 10.52 43.37 8.36
N TYR A 110 11.35 43.80 9.32
CA TYR A 110 12.65 44.41 9.09
C TYR A 110 13.76 43.59 9.76
N VAL A 111 14.87 43.39 9.07
CA VAL A 111 16.01 42.60 9.55
C VAL A 111 17.29 43.43 9.44
N LYS A 112 18.17 43.32 10.45
CA LYS A 112 19.52 43.91 10.42
C LYS A 112 20.49 42.86 9.88
N LEU A 113 21.11 43.13 8.72
CA LEU A 113 22.13 42.24 8.15
C LEU A 113 23.51 42.53 8.77
N PRO A 114 24.34 41.51 9.02
CA PRO A 114 25.70 41.69 9.54
C PRO A 114 26.55 42.64 8.69
N GLY A 115 27.04 43.73 9.29
CA GLY A 115 27.81 44.78 8.60
C GLY A 115 26.99 45.97 8.08
N THR A 116 25.66 46.00 8.30
CA THR A 116 24.82 47.18 8.05
C THR A 116 24.24 47.73 9.35
N ASP A 117 24.28 49.05 9.54
CA ASP A 117 23.71 49.69 10.74
C ASP A 117 22.22 50.03 10.62
N CYS A 118 21.63 49.81 9.44
CA CYS A 118 20.24 50.13 9.14
C CYS A 118 19.35 48.88 9.17
N LEU A 119 18.12 49.03 9.65
CA LEU A 119 17.06 48.03 9.51
C LEU A 119 16.56 48.03 8.06
N LEU A 120 16.61 46.88 7.39
CA LEU A 120 16.17 46.73 6.01
C LEU A 120 14.88 45.91 5.94
N ALA A 121 13.94 46.35 5.11
CA ALA A 121 12.70 45.63 4.88
C ALA A 121 13.00 44.28 4.19
N VAL A 122 12.41 43.20 4.70
CA VAL A 122 12.63 41.83 4.19
C VAL A 122 12.24 41.72 2.71
N CYS A 123 11.14 42.35 2.30
CA CYS A 123 10.70 42.39 0.91
C CYS A 123 11.74 43.00 -0.05
N VAL A 124 12.50 44.02 0.38
CA VAL A 124 13.52 44.69 -0.42
C VAL A 124 14.74 43.78 -0.59
N ILE A 125 15.20 43.14 0.49
CA ILE A 125 16.33 42.20 0.46
C ILE A 125 16.03 41.04 -0.50
N VAL A 126 14.85 40.43 -0.34
CA VAL A 126 14.43 39.30 -1.17
C VAL A 126 14.26 39.71 -2.62
N SER A 127 13.66 40.87 -2.89
CA SER A 127 13.46 41.35 -4.27
C SER A 127 14.78 41.63 -4.99
N ASN A 128 15.76 42.24 -4.30
CA ASN A 128 17.08 42.48 -4.86
C ASN A 128 17.84 41.18 -5.14
N ASN A 129 17.85 40.24 -4.19
CA ASN A 129 18.49 38.95 -4.39
C ASN A 129 17.78 38.13 -5.48
N LYS A 130 16.44 38.18 -5.55
CA LYS A 130 15.66 37.53 -6.61
C LYS A 130 16.06 38.04 -7.99
N LYS A 131 16.18 39.37 -8.18
CA LYS A 131 16.60 39.97 -9.46
C LYS A 131 17.97 39.47 -9.94
N ASN A 132 18.89 39.15 -9.04
CA ASN A 132 20.22 38.67 -9.40
C ASN A 132 20.25 37.22 -9.88
N TYR A 133 19.25 36.41 -9.53
CA TYR A 133 19.24 34.96 -9.79
C TYR A 133 18.02 34.45 -10.58
N GLU A 134 16.98 35.29 -10.80
CA GLU A 134 15.75 35.00 -11.56
C GLU A 134 15.48 36.08 -12.64
N GLN A 135 16.44 36.38 -13.51
CA GLN A 135 16.32 37.43 -14.52
C GLN A 135 15.27 37.14 -15.63
N HIS A 136 14.93 35.86 -15.87
CA HIS A 136 14.03 35.42 -16.94
C HIS A 136 12.82 34.59 -16.44
N SER A 137 12.38 34.80 -15.19
CA SER A 137 11.31 33.97 -14.59
C SER A 137 10.03 33.97 -15.43
N GLU A 138 9.59 35.15 -15.88
CA GLU A 138 8.33 35.33 -16.60
C GLU A 138 8.39 34.71 -18.01
N GLU A 139 9.50 34.88 -18.73
CA GLU A 139 9.73 34.23 -20.03
C GLU A 139 9.79 32.70 -19.91
N ILE A 140 10.37 32.17 -18.83
CA ILE A 140 10.39 30.73 -18.55
C ILE A 140 9.00 30.22 -18.18
N ASP A 141 8.21 30.97 -17.42
CA ASP A 141 6.84 30.60 -17.06
C ASP A 141 5.93 30.57 -18.31
N VAL A 142 6.06 31.55 -19.20
CA VAL A 142 5.39 31.57 -20.52
C VAL A 142 5.85 30.40 -21.40
N ALA A 143 7.16 30.16 -21.50
CA ALA A 143 7.69 29.02 -22.27
C ALA A 143 7.28 27.67 -21.68
N TYR A 144 7.09 27.56 -20.36
CA TYR A 144 6.63 26.36 -19.69
C TYR A 144 5.13 26.13 -19.94
N GLU A 145 4.31 27.19 -19.94
CA GLU A 145 2.90 27.11 -20.33
C GLU A 145 2.72 26.75 -21.81
N GLU A 146 3.56 27.28 -22.71
CA GLU A 146 3.59 26.88 -24.12
C GLU A 146 4.03 25.42 -24.28
N LEU A 147 5.03 24.95 -23.53
CA LEU A 147 5.53 23.57 -23.60
C LEU A 147 4.53 22.53 -23.04
N LEU A 148 3.68 22.94 -22.11
CA LEU A 148 2.53 22.14 -21.65
C LEU A 148 1.42 22.04 -22.70
N SER A 149 1.35 22.99 -23.64
CA SER A 149 0.35 23.00 -24.71
C SER A 149 0.77 22.20 -25.95
N HIS A 150 2.07 22.07 -26.24
CA HIS A 150 2.60 21.36 -27.40
C HIS A 150 3.90 20.61 -27.05
N PRO A 151 3.87 19.28 -26.84
CA PRO A 151 5.08 18.52 -26.52
C PRO A 151 5.89 18.29 -27.81
N PHE A 152 6.93 19.09 -28.04
CA PHE A 152 7.98 18.71 -28.99
C PHE A 152 8.93 17.70 -28.34
N GLU A 153 9.11 16.56 -29.00
CA GLU A 153 10.21 15.63 -28.70
C GLU A 153 11.55 16.34 -28.94
N ASP A 154 12.51 16.18 -28.01
CA ASP A 154 13.93 16.56 -28.13
C ASP A 154 14.42 18.00 -27.84
N ALA A 155 13.69 18.85 -27.12
CA ALA A 155 14.23 20.17 -26.75
C ALA A 155 15.42 20.13 -25.73
N TRP A 156 15.47 19.15 -24.82
CA TRP A 156 16.43 19.17 -23.70
C TRP A 156 17.87 18.79 -24.09
N ALA A 157 18.05 17.93 -25.10
CA ALA A 157 19.37 17.51 -25.56
C ALA A 157 20.13 18.64 -26.29
N THR A 158 19.39 19.61 -26.84
CA THR A 158 19.92 20.72 -27.64
C THR A 158 20.41 21.89 -26.77
N ILE A 159 19.90 22.04 -25.54
CA ILE A 159 20.13 23.22 -24.70
C ILE A 159 21.48 23.17 -23.95
N ALA A 160 22.03 22.00 -23.64
CA ALA A 160 23.27 21.87 -22.85
C ALA A 160 24.14 20.64 -23.21
N PRO A 161 24.67 20.58 -24.44
CA PRO A 161 25.46 19.43 -24.92
C PRO A 161 26.71 19.12 -24.06
N ALA A 162 27.36 20.14 -23.49
CA ALA A 162 28.54 19.97 -22.65
C ALA A 162 28.25 19.29 -21.30
N ALA A 163 27.10 19.56 -20.68
CA ALA A 163 26.74 18.96 -19.39
C ALA A 163 26.33 17.48 -19.51
N GLU A 164 25.77 17.10 -20.67
CA GLU A 164 25.48 15.70 -20.98
C GLU A 164 26.75 14.94 -21.38
N ALA A 165 27.70 15.61 -22.05
CA ALA A 165 29.03 15.05 -22.31
C ALA A 165 29.78 14.72 -21.02
N ASP A 166 29.85 15.64 -20.05
CA ASP A 166 30.45 15.41 -18.72
C ASP A 166 29.75 14.27 -17.97
N ARG A 167 28.41 14.17 -18.09
CA ARG A 167 27.64 13.08 -17.47
C ARG A 167 27.98 11.73 -18.09
N LEU A 168 28.12 11.67 -19.41
CA LEU A 168 28.48 10.47 -20.15
C LEU A 168 29.95 10.07 -19.91
N GLU A 169 30.85 11.03 -19.71
CA GLU A 169 32.23 10.80 -19.29
C GLU A 169 32.31 10.22 -17.87
N CYS A 170 31.57 10.79 -16.91
CA CYS A 170 31.49 10.27 -15.53
C CYS A 170 30.94 8.83 -15.48
N ILE A 171 29.95 8.51 -16.31
CA ILE A 171 29.40 7.15 -16.42
C ILE A 171 30.44 6.20 -17.04
N ALA A 172 31.18 6.65 -18.05
CA ALA A 172 32.22 5.86 -18.70
C ALA A 172 33.41 5.54 -17.79
N GLU A 173 33.81 6.48 -16.91
CA GLU A 173 34.84 6.24 -15.90
C GLU A 173 34.41 5.20 -14.85
N GLN A 174 33.10 5.12 -14.55
CA GLN A 174 32.55 4.11 -13.63
C GLN A 174 32.47 2.70 -14.26
N GLU A 175 32.37 2.60 -15.59
CA GLU A 175 32.23 1.34 -16.31
C GLU A 175 33.57 0.65 -16.61
N LEU A 176 34.68 1.39 -16.72
CA LEU A 176 36.04 0.85 -16.95
C LEU A 176 36.53 -0.09 -15.83
N ASN A 177 35.92 -0.05 -14.64
CA ASN A 177 36.23 -0.95 -13.52
C ASN A 177 35.30 -2.18 -13.42
N ASN A 178 34.34 -2.37 -14.34
CA ASN A 178 33.45 -3.52 -14.36
C ASN A 178 33.86 -4.49 -15.48
N THR A 179 34.90 -5.27 -15.24
CA THR A 179 35.04 -6.59 -15.90
C THR A 179 34.74 -7.66 -14.87
N GLU A 180 34.00 -8.68 -15.30
CA GLU A 180 33.55 -9.86 -14.54
C GLU A 180 32.26 -9.69 -13.72
N ASN A 181 31.14 -10.00 -14.35
CA ASN A 181 30.13 -10.93 -13.82
C ASN A 181 29.15 -11.30 -14.95
N GLU A 182 29.33 -12.48 -15.52
CA GLU A 182 28.37 -13.09 -16.45
C GLU A 182 27.18 -13.64 -15.64
N GLN A 183 26.07 -12.91 -15.58
CA GLN A 183 24.67 -13.41 -15.53
C GLN A 183 23.63 -12.28 -15.42
N ASP A 184 22.43 -12.56 -15.94
CA ASP A 184 21.36 -11.68 -16.41
C ASP A 184 20.91 -10.51 -15.50
N GLU A 185 20.68 -9.34 -16.13
CA GLU A 185 19.94 -8.21 -15.54
C GLU A 185 18.43 -8.37 -15.74
N VAL A 186 17.65 -8.21 -14.67
CA VAL A 186 16.17 -8.18 -14.75
C VAL A 186 15.74 -6.86 -15.43
N PRO A 187 14.90 -6.89 -16.48
CA PRO A 187 14.47 -5.66 -17.18
C PRO A 187 13.75 -4.61 -16.31
N GLU A 188 13.37 -4.97 -15.09
CA GLU A 188 12.78 -4.07 -14.08
C GLU A 188 13.76 -3.03 -13.53
N TYR A 189 15.06 -3.19 -13.78
CA TYR A 189 16.10 -2.21 -13.45
C TYR A 189 16.15 -1.01 -14.41
N GLN A 190 15.38 -1.02 -15.50
CA GLN A 190 15.41 0.04 -16.50
C GLN A 190 14.33 1.10 -16.24
N LEU A 191 14.68 2.12 -15.45
CA LEU A 191 13.98 3.40 -15.49
C LEU A 191 14.38 4.15 -16.76
N ASP A 192 13.38 4.66 -17.49
CA ASP A 192 13.51 5.50 -18.67
C ASP A 192 14.23 6.82 -18.31
N PRO A 193 15.29 7.24 -19.04
CA PRO A 193 15.91 8.55 -18.87
C PRO A 193 14.94 9.74 -18.94
N LYS A 194 13.79 9.60 -19.61
CA LYS A 194 12.76 10.65 -19.74
C LYS A 194 12.02 10.94 -18.42
N GLN A 195 12.03 10.05 -17.43
CA GLN A 195 11.42 10.31 -16.11
C GLN A 195 12.26 11.21 -15.18
N LYS A 196 13.45 11.68 -15.61
CA LYS A 196 14.23 12.65 -14.82
C LYS A 196 13.59 14.04 -14.75
N THR A 197 12.55 14.30 -15.54
CA THR A 197 11.79 15.55 -15.56
C THR A 197 10.30 15.26 -15.73
N GLY A 198 9.73 14.51 -14.80
CA GLY A 198 8.29 14.39 -14.65
C GLY A 198 7.96 14.62 -13.18
N VAL A 199 7.00 15.50 -12.92
CA VAL A 199 6.36 15.63 -11.60
C VAL A 199 6.07 14.23 -11.07
N VAL A 200 6.48 13.93 -9.83
CA VAL A 200 6.10 12.67 -9.16
C VAL A 200 4.59 12.53 -9.34
N PRO A 201 4.10 11.47 -10.00
CA PRO A 201 2.67 11.27 -10.22
C PRO A 201 1.97 11.39 -8.87
N SER A 202 0.88 12.16 -8.84
CA SER A 202 0.07 12.26 -7.63
C SER A 202 -0.37 10.84 -7.25
N ILE A 203 0.08 10.35 -6.09
CA ILE A 203 -0.38 9.09 -5.52
C ILE A 203 -1.84 9.29 -5.10
N GLN A 204 -2.74 9.30 -6.07
CA GLN A 204 -4.17 9.33 -5.81
C GLN A 204 -4.64 7.89 -5.79
N PRO A 205 -4.97 7.33 -4.61
CA PRO A 205 -5.63 6.04 -4.58
C PRO A 205 -6.90 6.13 -5.41
N PRO A 206 -7.23 5.10 -6.22
CA PRO A 206 -8.46 5.09 -7.00
C PRO A 206 -9.63 5.35 -6.06
N LYS A 207 -10.60 6.19 -6.47
CA LYS A 207 -11.84 6.38 -5.71
C LYS A 207 -12.67 5.10 -5.82
N VAL A 208 -12.42 4.15 -4.94
CA VAL A 208 -13.19 2.92 -4.82
C VAL A 208 -14.54 3.24 -4.16
N SER A 209 -15.63 2.67 -4.67
CA SER A 209 -16.95 2.88 -4.06
C SER A 209 -16.99 2.27 -2.65
N ARG A 210 -17.69 2.93 -1.73
CA ARG A 210 -17.85 2.46 -0.33
C ARG A 210 -18.42 1.05 -0.26
N GLU A 211 -19.36 0.72 -1.14
CA GLU A 211 -20.00 -0.59 -1.23
C GLU A 211 -19.01 -1.70 -1.57
N TYR A 212 -18.10 -1.46 -2.52
CA TYR A 212 -17.07 -2.44 -2.87
C TYR A 212 -16.10 -2.68 -1.71
N VAL A 213 -15.69 -1.62 -1.01
CA VAL A 213 -14.81 -1.73 0.17
C VAL A 213 -15.46 -2.56 1.28
N ILE A 214 -16.76 -2.35 1.54
CA ILE A 214 -17.52 -3.17 2.51
C ILE A 214 -17.54 -4.64 2.08
N GLN A 215 -17.79 -4.94 0.80
CA GLN A 215 -17.75 -6.31 0.29
C GLN A 215 -16.37 -6.96 0.44
N LEU A 216 -15.28 -6.19 0.29
CA LEU A 216 -13.92 -6.68 0.53
C LEU A 216 -13.75 -7.13 1.99
N TYR A 217 -14.12 -6.28 2.94
CA TYR A 217 -14.00 -6.59 4.38
C TYR A 217 -14.83 -7.81 4.79
N GLN A 218 -16.05 -7.89 4.27
CA GLN A 218 -16.96 -9.00 4.50
C GLN A 218 -16.46 -10.36 4.00
N SER A 219 -15.53 -10.38 3.03
CA SER A 219 -15.00 -11.62 2.44
C SER A 219 -13.74 -12.16 3.13
N LEU A 220 -13.24 -11.46 4.16
CA LEU A 220 -12.07 -11.89 4.93
C LEU A 220 -12.39 -13.16 5.75
N ASN A 221 -11.50 -14.16 5.70
CA ASN A 221 -11.57 -15.27 6.66
C ASN A 221 -11.06 -14.87 8.04
N ALA A 222 -11.17 -15.78 9.02
CA ALA A 222 -10.77 -15.52 10.39
C ALA A 222 -9.29 -15.11 10.54
N THR A 223 -8.34 -15.80 9.87
CA THR A 223 -6.91 -15.47 9.99
C THR A 223 -6.60 -14.13 9.33
N GLN A 224 -7.15 -13.86 8.15
CA GLN A 224 -7.05 -12.58 7.45
C GLN A 224 -7.66 -11.44 8.27
N ALA A 225 -8.82 -11.66 8.89
CA ALA A 225 -9.49 -10.72 9.78
C ALA A 225 -8.65 -10.40 11.02
N SER A 226 -7.94 -11.39 11.60
CA SER A 226 -7.02 -11.13 12.72
C SER A 226 -5.91 -10.16 12.35
N ILE A 227 -5.33 -10.30 11.15
CA ILE A 227 -4.28 -9.39 10.65
C ILE A 227 -4.89 -8.00 10.43
N PHE A 228 -6.04 -7.94 9.76
CA PHE A 228 -6.75 -6.70 9.48
C PHE A 228 -7.06 -5.91 10.76
N TYR A 229 -7.68 -6.53 11.76
CA TYR A 229 -8.02 -5.86 13.02
C TYR A 229 -6.80 -5.49 13.86
N THR A 230 -5.74 -6.29 13.82
CA THR A 230 -4.48 -5.95 14.51
C THR A 230 -3.88 -4.67 13.95
N VAL A 231 -3.80 -4.55 12.62
CA VAL A 231 -3.29 -3.33 11.98
C VAL A 231 -4.24 -2.16 12.20
N ARG A 232 -5.56 -2.36 12.12
CA ARG A 232 -6.57 -1.34 12.44
C ARG A 232 -6.40 -0.79 13.85
N GLN A 233 -6.24 -1.65 14.85
CA GLN A 233 -6.05 -1.23 16.24
C GLN A 233 -4.75 -0.42 16.41
N TRP A 234 -3.67 -0.80 15.73
CA TRP A 234 -2.43 -0.01 15.70
C TRP A 234 -2.67 1.38 15.10
N CYS A 235 -3.38 1.46 13.97
CA CYS A 235 -3.74 2.74 13.33
C CYS A 235 -4.59 3.62 14.26
N LEU A 236 -5.59 3.07 14.94
CA LEU A 236 -6.41 3.81 15.90
C LEU A 236 -5.57 4.38 17.05
N LYS A 237 -4.67 3.58 17.64
CA LYS A 237 -3.75 4.06 18.68
C LYS A 237 -2.89 5.23 18.19
N ARG A 238 -2.39 5.18 16.94
CA ARG A 238 -1.68 6.31 16.32
C ARG A 238 -2.57 7.55 16.20
N VAL A 239 -3.82 7.39 15.74
CA VAL A 239 -4.80 8.49 15.58
C VAL A 239 -5.17 9.11 16.92
N TRP A 240 -5.25 8.32 17.99
CA TRP A 240 -5.48 8.79 19.37
C TRP A 240 -4.28 9.55 19.97
N GLY A 241 -3.23 9.80 19.19
CA GLY A 241 -2.03 10.51 19.66
C GLY A 241 -1.06 9.62 20.44
N GLN A 242 -1.31 8.31 20.52
CA GLN A 242 -0.36 7.38 21.12
C GLN A 242 0.80 7.12 20.13
N ASN A 243 1.97 6.78 20.68
CA ASN A 243 3.14 6.36 19.91
C ASN A 243 3.40 4.85 20.09
N PRO A 244 2.50 3.97 19.61
CA PRO A 244 2.74 2.53 19.63
C PRO A 244 4.02 2.18 18.86
N GLN A 245 4.69 1.12 19.31
CA GLN A 245 5.89 0.64 18.62
C GLN A 245 5.53 0.21 17.18
N PRO A 246 6.39 0.51 16.19
CA PRO A 246 6.20 0.04 14.82
C PRO A 246 6.15 -1.48 14.76
N PHE A 247 5.25 -2.03 13.95
CA PHE A 247 5.17 -3.46 13.73
C PHE A 247 5.97 -3.88 12.49
N PHE A 248 6.54 -5.09 12.55
CA PHE A 248 7.25 -5.73 11.44
C PHE A 248 6.66 -7.12 11.24
N TYR A 249 5.66 -7.20 10.35
CA TYR A 249 4.93 -8.44 10.09
C TYR A 249 5.31 -9.00 8.73
N PHE A 250 5.51 -10.31 8.69
CA PHE A 250 5.63 -11.10 7.48
C PHE A 250 4.43 -12.03 7.34
N VAL A 251 3.57 -11.76 6.35
CA VAL A 251 2.43 -12.62 6.03
C VAL A 251 2.84 -13.62 4.96
N SER A 252 3.02 -14.87 5.39
CA SER A 252 3.29 -16.01 4.52
C SER A 252 1.99 -16.75 4.19
N GLY A 253 1.99 -17.50 3.10
CA GLY A 253 0.89 -18.39 2.74
C GLY A 253 1.10 -18.96 1.35
N GLY A 254 0.50 -20.12 1.08
CA GLY A 254 0.54 -20.76 -0.23
C GLY A 254 -0.02 -19.87 -1.34
N ALA A 255 0.19 -20.30 -2.58
CA ALA A 255 -0.44 -19.67 -3.74
C ALA A 255 -1.96 -19.71 -3.58
N GLY A 256 -2.62 -18.56 -3.75
CA GLY A 256 -4.07 -18.49 -3.66
C GLY A 256 -4.67 -18.35 -2.26
N CYS A 257 -3.89 -18.16 -1.18
CA CYS A 257 -4.44 -17.91 0.17
C CYS A 257 -5.03 -16.50 0.41
N GLY A 258 -5.20 -15.69 -0.64
CA GLY A 258 -5.76 -14.33 -0.52
C GLY A 258 -4.81 -13.26 0.01
N LYS A 259 -3.49 -13.43 -0.12
CA LYS A 259 -2.46 -12.46 0.31
C LYS A 259 -2.72 -11.02 -0.19
N SER A 260 -2.87 -10.83 -1.49
CA SER A 260 -3.14 -9.52 -2.09
C SER A 260 -4.51 -8.93 -1.68
N HIS A 261 -5.46 -9.78 -1.27
CA HIS A 261 -6.76 -9.34 -0.75
C HIS A 261 -6.62 -8.67 0.63
N VAL A 262 -5.81 -9.26 1.51
CA VAL A 262 -5.47 -8.68 2.82
C VAL A 262 -4.79 -7.33 2.67
N ILE A 263 -3.85 -7.21 1.73
CA ILE A 263 -3.15 -5.94 1.42
C ILE A 263 -4.16 -4.85 1.07
N LYS A 264 -5.10 -5.13 0.16
CA LYS A 264 -6.13 -4.16 -0.25
C LYS A 264 -7.00 -3.72 0.92
N CYS A 265 -7.44 -4.65 1.77
CA CYS A 265 -8.27 -4.32 2.92
C CYS A 265 -7.53 -3.41 3.92
N ILE A 266 -6.29 -3.76 4.26
CA ILE A 266 -5.47 -2.97 5.20
C ILE A 266 -5.19 -1.57 4.63
N PHE A 267 -4.88 -1.49 3.34
CA PHE A 267 -4.59 -0.21 2.70
C PHE A 267 -5.76 0.77 2.77
N GLU A 268 -6.97 0.32 2.40
CA GLU A 268 -8.17 1.17 2.42
C GLU A 268 -8.49 1.64 3.84
N GLU A 269 -8.46 0.74 4.82
CA GLU A 269 -8.80 1.08 6.21
C GLU A 269 -7.74 1.97 6.87
N ALA A 270 -6.46 1.66 6.71
CA ALA A 270 -5.39 2.48 7.27
C ALA A 270 -5.37 3.87 6.63
N THR A 271 -5.60 3.97 5.32
CA THR A 271 -5.70 5.26 4.62
C THR A 271 -6.90 6.07 5.13
N LYS A 272 -8.07 5.44 5.34
CA LYS A 272 -9.26 6.06 5.92
C LYS A 272 -8.97 6.60 7.33
N LEU A 273 -8.36 5.81 8.20
CA LEU A 273 -8.07 6.19 9.59
C LEU A 273 -7.03 7.30 9.67
N PHE A 274 -5.93 7.21 8.91
CA PHE A 274 -4.87 8.21 9.00
C PHE A 274 -5.28 9.59 8.48
N ARG A 275 -6.32 9.71 7.64
CA ARG A 275 -6.92 11.03 7.31
C ARG A 275 -7.39 11.79 8.55
N GLN A 276 -7.61 11.12 9.68
CA GLN A 276 -8.05 11.73 10.93
C GLN A 276 -6.89 12.19 11.83
N LEU A 277 -5.62 11.92 11.48
CA LEU A 277 -4.48 12.27 12.33
C LEU A 277 -4.44 13.79 12.64
N PRO A 278 -4.25 14.19 13.90
CA PRO A 278 -4.18 15.60 14.30
C PRO A 278 -3.09 16.39 13.53
N ASN A 279 -1.92 15.79 13.33
CA ASN A 279 -0.79 16.43 12.62
C ASN A 279 -1.10 16.72 11.14
N LEU A 280 -2.03 15.97 10.52
CA LEU A 280 -2.50 16.21 9.14
C LEU A 280 -3.61 17.28 9.06
N ARG A 281 -4.15 17.73 10.20
CA ARG A 281 -5.14 18.82 10.25
C ARG A 281 -4.49 20.20 10.40
N GLU A 282 -3.30 20.27 11.01
CA GLU A 282 -2.66 21.54 11.37
C GLU A 282 -1.42 21.89 10.52
N GLU A 283 -0.59 20.91 10.13
CA GLU A 283 0.73 21.19 9.54
C GLU A 283 1.04 20.46 8.22
N ALA A 284 0.34 19.36 7.91
CA ALA A 284 0.69 18.48 6.81
C ALA A 284 -0.39 18.40 5.72
N ASP A 285 0.07 18.34 4.47
CA ASP A 285 -0.78 18.33 3.28
C ASP A 285 -1.55 16.99 3.18
N ILE A 286 -2.89 17.05 3.21
CA ILE A 286 -3.80 15.89 3.16
C ILE A 286 -3.62 15.10 1.85
N SER A 287 -3.01 15.70 0.82
CA SER A 287 -2.72 15.03 -0.46
C SER A 287 -1.55 14.03 -0.40
N MET A 288 -0.81 13.96 0.71
CA MET A 288 0.39 13.14 0.81
C MET A 288 0.10 11.74 1.36
N PRO A 289 0.75 10.70 0.82
CA PRO A 289 0.46 9.33 1.19
C PRO A 289 0.89 9.02 2.63
N THR A 290 0.01 8.37 3.38
CA THR A 290 0.28 7.84 4.73
C THR A 290 0.61 6.35 4.71
N VAL A 291 0.14 5.63 3.69
CA VAL A 291 0.40 4.20 3.45
C VAL A 291 0.99 4.04 2.06
N LEU A 292 2.09 3.29 1.95
CA LEU A 292 2.74 2.98 0.67
C LEU A 292 2.48 1.53 0.27
N LEU A 293 1.95 1.34 -0.94
CA LEU A 293 1.83 0.02 -1.57
C LEU A 293 2.98 -0.19 -2.53
N THR A 294 3.78 -1.22 -2.26
CA THR A 294 4.94 -1.55 -3.07
C THR A 294 4.99 -3.04 -3.40
N ALA A 295 5.64 -3.34 -4.52
CA ALA A 295 6.03 -4.70 -4.88
C ALA A 295 7.42 -4.70 -5.55
N PHE A 296 8.00 -5.89 -5.71
CA PHE A 296 9.23 -6.04 -6.49
C PHE A 296 8.95 -5.83 -8.00
N THR A 297 7.94 -6.53 -8.54
CA THR A 297 7.64 -6.53 -9.97
C THR A 297 6.56 -5.53 -10.37
N GLY A 298 6.60 -5.08 -11.64
CA GLY A 298 5.60 -4.15 -12.19
C GLY A 298 4.18 -4.74 -12.21
N THR A 299 4.05 -6.01 -12.57
CA THR A 299 2.76 -6.72 -12.59
C THR A 299 2.17 -6.88 -11.18
N ALA A 300 2.99 -7.24 -10.19
CA ALA A 300 2.55 -7.35 -8.80
C ALA A 300 2.15 -5.98 -8.24
N ALA A 301 2.94 -4.94 -8.52
CA ALA A 301 2.62 -3.57 -8.13
C ALA A 301 1.27 -3.12 -8.70
N PHE A 302 1.00 -3.34 -9.98
CA PHE A 302 -0.29 -3.01 -10.59
C PHE A 302 -1.46 -3.81 -9.99
N ASN A 303 -1.26 -5.10 -9.67
CA ASN A 303 -2.31 -5.94 -9.08
C ASN A 303 -2.81 -5.43 -7.71
N ILE A 304 -1.91 -4.84 -6.92
CA ILE A 304 -2.25 -4.17 -5.65
C ILE A 304 -2.52 -2.67 -5.82
N SER A 305 -2.48 -2.14 -7.05
CA SER A 305 -2.60 -0.69 -7.32
C SER A 305 -1.52 0.15 -6.60
N GLY A 306 -0.30 -0.40 -6.51
CA GLY A 306 0.89 0.23 -5.95
C GLY A 306 1.97 0.51 -6.98
N GLN A 307 3.19 0.79 -6.51
CA GLN A 307 4.36 1.08 -7.35
C GLN A 307 5.51 0.08 -7.08
N THR A 308 6.51 0.01 -7.96
CA THR A 308 7.69 -0.81 -7.68
C THR A 308 8.59 -0.13 -6.63
N LEU A 309 9.26 -0.93 -5.79
CA LEU A 309 10.22 -0.41 -4.78
C LEU A 309 11.30 0.48 -5.42
N HIS A 310 11.79 0.10 -6.60
CA HIS A 310 12.81 0.83 -7.33
C HIS A 310 12.34 2.21 -7.78
N SER A 311 11.13 2.30 -8.34
CA SER A 311 10.53 3.56 -8.81
C SER A 311 10.24 4.49 -7.63
N LEU A 312 9.60 3.97 -6.57
CA LEU A 312 9.14 4.78 -5.44
C LEU A 312 10.31 5.39 -4.65
N LEU A 313 11.37 4.62 -4.42
CA LEU A 313 12.51 5.02 -3.58
C LEU A 313 13.72 5.54 -4.36
N LYS A 314 13.57 5.72 -5.69
CA LYS A 314 14.61 6.13 -6.63
C LYS A 314 15.92 5.34 -6.37
N LEU A 315 15.81 4.01 -6.32
CA LEU A 315 16.94 3.13 -6.01
C LEU A 315 17.89 3.00 -7.21
N PRO A 316 19.22 2.96 -7.01
CA PRO A 316 20.18 2.76 -8.09
C PRO A 316 20.10 1.33 -8.64
N ARG A 317 20.50 1.14 -9.91
CA ARG A 317 20.58 -0.19 -10.55
C ARG A 317 21.60 -1.11 -9.86
N SER A 318 22.72 -0.54 -9.43
CA SER A 318 23.75 -1.24 -8.66
C SER A 318 23.61 -0.90 -7.18
N LEU A 319 23.34 -1.93 -6.37
CA LEU A 319 23.22 -1.83 -4.91
C LEU A 319 24.57 -2.12 -4.20
N LYS A 320 25.70 -2.03 -4.93
CA LYS A 320 27.02 -2.29 -4.35
C LYS A 320 27.32 -1.29 -3.23
N PRO A 321 27.92 -1.74 -2.11
CA PRO A 321 28.41 -0.84 -1.07
C PRO A 321 29.55 0.05 -1.62
N PRO A 322 29.73 1.29 -1.11
CA PRO A 322 28.98 1.90 -0.01
C PRO A 322 27.60 2.44 -0.44
N TYR A 323 26.67 2.56 0.53
CA TYR A 323 25.32 3.09 0.30
C TYR A 323 25.33 4.45 -0.41
N GLN A 324 24.63 4.52 -1.55
CA GLN A 324 24.43 5.71 -2.37
C GLN A 324 23.19 6.50 -1.91
N GLY A 325 23.43 7.66 -1.31
CA GLY A 325 22.38 8.58 -0.88
C GLY A 325 21.69 9.32 -2.04
N LEU A 326 20.47 9.81 -1.80
CA LEU A 326 19.66 10.54 -2.80
C LEU A 326 20.22 11.89 -3.28
N GLY A 327 21.29 12.42 -2.67
CA GLY A 327 21.83 13.75 -3.01
C GLY A 327 20.75 14.84 -2.98
N ASN A 328 20.55 15.52 -4.11
CA ASN A 328 19.58 16.62 -4.25
C ASN A 328 18.11 16.15 -4.32
N ASN A 329 17.84 14.89 -4.66
CA ASN A 329 16.47 14.34 -4.75
C ASN A 329 15.87 14.04 -3.37
N LEU A 330 16.68 14.17 -2.31
CA LEU A 330 16.28 13.91 -0.94
C LEU A 330 15.17 14.84 -0.47
N ASP A 331 15.25 16.13 -0.79
CA ASP A 331 14.28 17.12 -0.30
C ASP A 331 12.90 16.91 -0.95
N GLU A 332 12.88 16.51 -2.22
CA GLU A 332 11.68 16.10 -2.94
C GLU A 332 11.05 14.83 -2.33
N MET A 333 11.87 13.83 -2.03
CA MET A 333 11.42 12.58 -1.42
C MET A 333 10.94 12.78 0.02
N ARG A 334 11.59 13.67 0.78
CA ARG A 334 11.13 14.09 2.10
C ARG A 334 9.81 14.82 2.01
N GLY A 335 9.67 15.74 1.06
CA GLY A 335 8.39 16.40 0.80
C GLY A 335 7.29 15.37 0.56
N THR A 336 7.56 14.34 -0.25
CA THR A 336 6.58 13.33 -0.68
C THR A 336 6.25 12.27 0.38
N LEU A 337 7.26 11.77 1.10
CA LEU A 337 7.16 10.56 1.92
C LEU A 337 7.30 10.85 3.44
N SER A 338 7.30 12.12 3.87
CA SER A 338 7.39 12.49 5.28
C SER A 338 6.27 11.92 6.13
N ASN A 339 5.06 11.79 5.57
CA ASN A 339 3.84 11.44 6.31
C ASN A 339 3.57 9.93 6.35
N VAL A 340 4.45 9.14 5.76
CA VAL A 340 4.28 7.69 5.63
C VAL A 340 4.43 7.03 7.00
N GLU A 341 3.43 6.28 7.43
CA GLU A 341 3.42 5.52 8.69
C GLU A 341 3.53 4.01 8.44
N ILE A 342 3.05 3.52 7.29
CA ILE A 342 3.04 2.09 6.93
C ILE A 342 3.62 1.88 5.52
N LEU A 343 4.54 0.92 5.39
CA LEU A 343 5.03 0.39 4.12
C LEU A 343 4.55 -1.05 3.93
N ILE A 344 3.87 -1.32 2.82
CA ILE A 344 3.45 -2.66 2.42
C ILE A 344 4.30 -3.12 1.24
N ILE A 345 4.89 -4.31 1.34
CA ILE A 345 5.73 -4.92 0.29
C ILE A 345 5.12 -6.28 -0.11
N ASP A 346 4.54 -6.38 -1.30
CA ASP A 346 4.09 -7.65 -1.90
C ASP A 346 5.22 -8.35 -2.67
N GLU A 347 5.11 -9.67 -2.83
CA GLU A 347 6.12 -10.55 -3.45
C GLU A 347 7.54 -10.38 -2.84
N ILE A 348 7.63 -10.37 -1.50
CA ILE A 348 8.91 -10.25 -0.77
C ILE A 348 9.93 -11.37 -1.11
N SER A 349 9.47 -12.48 -1.68
CA SER A 349 10.30 -13.61 -2.10
C SER A 349 11.37 -13.22 -3.13
N MET A 350 11.08 -12.23 -3.98
CA MET A 350 12.01 -11.73 -4.99
C MET A 350 12.94 -10.62 -4.48
N VAL A 351 12.75 -10.15 -3.24
CA VAL A 351 13.58 -9.09 -2.64
C VAL A 351 14.84 -9.69 -2.03
N SER A 352 16.00 -9.24 -2.48
CA SER A 352 17.30 -9.66 -1.95
C SER A 352 17.67 -8.93 -0.65
N LYS A 353 18.56 -9.53 0.16
CA LYS A 353 19.08 -8.90 1.40
C LYS A 353 19.66 -7.49 1.17
N PRO A 354 20.52 -7.26 0.15
CA PRO A 354 21.07 -5.92 -0.09
C PRO A 354 19.98 -4.90 -0.44
N LEU A 355 18.97 -5.31 -1.24
CA LEU A 355 17.84 -4.45 -1.58
C LEU A 355 17.03 -4.08 -0.34
N PHE A 356 16.75 -5.05 0.53
CA PHE A 356 16.01 -4.82 1.77
C PHE A 356 16.75 -3.88 2.73
N ALA A 357 18.07 -4.07 2.89
CA ALA A 357 18.93 -3.17 3.66
C ALA A 357 18.92 -1.74 3.08
N TYR A 358 18.95 -1.61 1.75
CA TYR A 358 18.86 -0.32 1.07
C TYR A 358 17.53 0.40 1.34
N VAL A 359 16.41 -0.33 1.34
CA VAL A 359 15.09 0.22 1.68
C VAL A 359 15.10 0.75 3.11
N ASN A 360 15.60 -0.02 4.07
CA ASN A 360 15.74 0.42 5.46
C ASN A 360 16.56 1.71 5.58
N TRP A 361 17.77 1.74 5.00
CA TRP A 361 18.63 2.93 5.02
C TRP A 361 18.01 4.13 4.30
N ARG A 362 17.23 3.91 3.23
CA ARG A 362 16.53 4.96 2.51
C ARG A 362 15.48 5.62 3.38
N PHE A 363 14.65 4.85 4.09
CA PHE A 363 13.68 5.43 5.01
C PHE A 363 14.32 6.11 6.23
N GLN A 364 15.42 5.56 6.76
CA GLN A 364 16.23 6.24 7.79
C GLN A 364 16.73 7.61 7.29
N GLN A 365 17.15 7.67 6.03
CA GLN A 365 17.59 8.91 5.39
C GLN A 365 16.45 9.93 5.21
N ILE A 366 15.29 9.46 4.76
CA ILE A 366 14.08 10.27 4.54
C ILE A 366 13.59 10.82 5.88
N LYS A 367 13.35 9.96 6.88
CA LYS A 367 12.82 10.31 8.21
C LYS A 367 13.86 10.98 9.13
N GLY A 368 15.14 10.95 8.75
CA GLY A 368 16.22 11.62 9.48
C GLY A 368 16.58 10.98 10.82
N ASN A 369 16.28 9.69 11.02
CA ASN A 369 16.60 8.96 12.24
C ASN A 369 17.18 7.57 11.92
N LYS A 370 17.81 6.92 12.91
CA LYS A 370 18.44 5.59 12.78
C LYS A 370 17.53 4.43 13.20
N LYS A 371 16.25 4.68 13.49
CA LYS A 371 15.32 3.60 13.85
C LYS A 371 15.12 2.67 12.64
N PRO A 372 14.79 1.39 12.83
CA PRO A 372 14.35 0.50 11.77
C PRO A 372 13.34 1.19 10.83
N PHE A 373 13.63 1.23 9.53
CA PHE A 373 12.90 1.95 8.48
C PHE A 373 12.52 3.40 8.82
N GLY A 374 13.35 4.11 9.58
CA GLY A 374 13.03 5.48 9.98
C GLY A 374 11.85 5.59 10.97
N GLY A 375 11.45 4.48 11.59
CA GLY A 375 10.35 4.42 12.57
C GLY A 375 8.97 4.12 11.97
N ILE A 376 8.89 3.69 10.70
CA ILE A 376 7.62 3.26 10.08
C ILE A 376 7.36 1.78 10.34
N SER A 377 6.09 1.38 10.27
CA SER A 377 5.69 -0.03 10.32
C SER A 377 5.81 -0.67 8.94
N VAL A 378 6.20 -1.95 8.87
CA VAL A 378 6.35 -2.68 7.61
C VAL A 378 5.53 -3.97 7.62
N LEU A 379 4.69 -4.13 6.60
CA LEU A 379 3.95 -5.35 6.30
C LEU A 379 4.54 -5.98 5.04
N SER A 380 5.33 -7.03 5.20
CA SER A 380 5.87 -7.81 4.09
C SER A 380 4.96 -8.99 3.79
N VAL A 381 4.67 -9.24 2.52
CA VAL A 381 3.74 -10.27 2.08
C VAL A 381 4.40 -11.06 0.94
N GLY A 382 4.29 -12.38 0.97
CA GLY A 382 4.83 -13.23 -0.08
C GLY A 382 4.96 -14.69 0.33
N ASP A 383 5.66 -15.47 -0.49
CA ASP A 383 5.88 -16.89 -0.26
C ASP A 383 7.31 -17.25 -0.68
N PHE A 384 8.21 -17.49 0.29
CA PHE A 384 9.60 -17.82 0.00
C PHE A 384 9.77 -19.17 -0.70
N TYR A 385 8.77 -20.05 -0.66
CA TYR A 385 8.78 -21.31 -1.43
C TYR A 385 8.51 -21.10 -2.93
N GLN A 386 8.20 -19.88 -3.37
CA GLN A 386 8.14 -19.52 -4.79
C GLN A 386 9.56 -19.24 -5.33
N LEU A 387 9.69 -18.43 -6.38
CA LEU A 387 10.99 -18.11 -6.94
C LEU A 387 11.77 -17.21 -5.98
N ARG A 388 13.07 -17.49 -5.88
CA ARG A 388 14.07 -16.70 -5.17
C ARG A 388 14.40 -15.40 -5.93
N PRO A 389 15.09 -14.44 -5.30
CA PRO A 389 15.58 -13.26 -5.99
C PRO A 389 16.46 -13.66 -7.17
N VAL A 390 16.30 -12.96 -8.29
CA VAL A 390 17.04 -13.27 -9.52
C VAL A 390 18.55 -13.08 -9.29
N GLY A 391 19.33 -14.04 -9.79
CA GLY A 391 20.79 -14.08 -9.65
C GLY A 391 21.28 -14.98 -8.50
N LYS A 392 22.59 -14.93 -8.22
CA LYS A 392 23.21 -15.71 -7.14
C LYS A 392 22.91 -15.19 -5.73
N ALA A 393 22.01 -14.20 -5.61
CA ALA A 393 21.58 -13.67 -4.32
C ALA A 393 20.81 -14.73 -3.55
N LYS A 394 21.13 -14.88 -2.25
CA LYS A 394 20.38 -15.76 -1.35
C LYS A 394 19.02 -15.12 -1.00
N PRO A 395 17.98 -15.93 -0.75
CA PRO A 395 16.69 -15.45 -0.28
C PRO A 395 16.82 -14.65 1.03
N LEU A 396 15.95 -13.66 1.23
CA LEU A 396 15.95 -12.79 2.40
C LEU A 396 15.86 -13.54 3.74
N CYS A 397 15.14 -14.66 3.77
CA CYS A 397 14.91 -15.45 4.97
C CYS A 397 16.09 -16.36 5.37
N VAL A 398 17.01 -16.67 4.45
CA VAL A 398 18.12 -17.59 4.72
C VAL A 398 19.19 -16.88 5.53
N TYR A 399 19.51 -17.38 6.71
CA TYR A 399 20.51 -16.77 7.60
C TYR A 399 21.93 -16.86 7.03
N GLU A 400 22.74 -15.81 7.25
CA GLU A 400 24.17 -15.79 6.93
C GLU A 400 24.96 -15.23 8.11
N GLU A 401 26.03 -15.91 8.51
CA GLU A 401 26.86 -15.51 9.67
C GLU A 401 27.63 -14.20 9.45
N THR A 402 27.88 -13.85 8.18
CA THR A 402 28.75 -12.73 7.79
C THR A 402 28.07 -11.37 7.86
N GLU A 403 26.74 -11.29 8.00
CA GLU A 403 25.99 -10.04 8.00
C GLU A 403 24.91 -10.01 9.10
N PRO A 404 24.67 -8.86 9.76
CA PRO A 404 23.57 -8.72 10.71
C PRO A 404 22.22 -8.94 10.01
N ASP A 405 21.49 -9.96 10.45
CA ASP A 405 20.23 -10.38 9.85
C ASP A 405 19.05 -9.59 10.44
N PHE A 406 18.90 -8.38 9.93
CA PHE A 406 17.84 -7.45 10.31
C PHE A 406 16.43 -8.04 10.09
N TRP A 407 16.25 -8.95 9.11
CA TRP A 407 14.97 -9.62 8.87
C TRP A 407 14.63 -10.54 10.04
N ARG A 408 15.53 -11.46 10.40
CA ARG A 408 15.34 -12.43 11.48
C ARG A 408 15.17 -11.76 12.85
N GLU A 409 15.86 -10.65 13.08
CA GLU A 409 15.82 -9.94 14.36
C GLU A 409 14.48 -9.24 14.62
N ASN A 410 13.89 -8.63 13.59
CA ASN A 410 12.76 -7.70 13.75
C ASN A 410 11.41 -8.27 13.28
N PHE A 411 11.39 -9.14 12.24
CA PHE A 411 10.14 -9.59 11.64
C PHE A 411 9.54 -10.78 12.37
N THR A 412 8.21 -10.76 12.50
CA THR A 412 7.42 -11.89 12.99
C THR A 412 6.51 -12.42 11.90
N MET A 413 6.41 -13.74 11.82
CA MET A 413 5.73 -14.45 10.75
C MET A 413 4.31 -14.84 11.14
N ILE A 414 3.38 -14.64 10.21
CA ILE A 414 1.97 -15.01 10.29
C ILE A 414 1.64 -15.83 9.04
N THR A 415 1.10 -17.04 9.21
CA THR A 415 0.80 -17.94 8.09
C THR A 415 -0.70 -17.97 7.76
N LEU A 416 -1.03 -17.70 6.50
CA LEU A 416 -2.34 -17.97 5.92
C LEU A 416 -2.39 -19.42 5.44
N THR A 417 -3.29 -20.21 6.03
CA THR A 417 -3.43 -21.65 5.75
C THR A 417 -4.58 -21.97 4.81
N GLU A 418 -5.66 -21.18 4.85
CA GLU A 418 -6.85 -21.42 4.06
C GLU A 418 -6.65 -20.99 2.59
N ILE A 419 -6.97 -21.89 1.66
CA ILE A 419 -6.82 -21.66 0.22
C ILE A 419 -8.11 -21.03 -0.31
N MET A 420 -7.97 -19.89 -0.99
CA MET A 420 -9.09 -19.09 -1.48
C MET A 420 -9.29 -19.18 -3.00
N ARG A 421 -8.27 -19.59 -3.76
CA ARG A 421 -8.28 -19.60 -5.23
C ARG A 421 -8.87 -20.88 -5.83
N GLN A 422 -8.45 -22.06 -5.36
CA GLN A 422 -8.92 -23.37 -5.84
C GLN A 422 -10.03 -23.94 -4.94
N LYS A 423 -10.99 -23.10 -4.49
CA LYS A 423 -12.04 -23.54 -3.54
C LYS A 423 -12.89 -24.71 -4.04
N GLU A 424 -13.05 -24.82 -5.36
CA GLU A 424 -13.86 -25.84 -6.01
C GLU A 424 -13.10 -27.17 -6.19
N ASP A 425 -11.77 -27.18 -6.04
CA ASP A 425 -10.91 -28.37 -6.20
C ASP A 425 -9.93 -28.50 -5.03
N LEU A 426 -10.47 -28.92 -3.87
CA LEU A 426 -9.70 -29.06 -2.63
C LEU A 426 -8.54 -30.06 -2.77
N ALA A 427 -8.75 -31.16 -3.52
CA ALA A 427 -7.73 -32.18 -3.73
C ALA A 427 -6.50 -31.63 -4.47
N PHE A 428 -6.73 -30.83 -5.51
CA PHE A 428 -5.65 -30.13 -6.22
C PHE A 428 -4.96 -29.09 -5.34
N ALA A 429 -5.73 -28.35 -4.55
CA ALA A 429 -5.22 -27.33 -3.65
C ALA A 429 -4.28 -27.92 -2.57
N GLU A 430 -4.67 -29.06 -1.99
CA GLU A 430 -3.84 -29.81 -1.04
C GLU A 430 -2.58 -30.39 -1.69
N LEU A 431 -2.69 -30.91 -2.92
CA LEU A 431 -1.53 -31.36 -3.71
C LEU A 431 -0.52 -30.23 -3.93
N LEU A 432 -0.98 -29.03 -4.30
CA LEU A 432 -0.11 -27.86 -4.46
C LEU A 432 0.59 -27.47 -3.15
N ASN A 433 -0.08 -27.58 -2.01
CA ASN A 433 0.53 -27.34 -0.70
C ASN A 433 1.59 -28.38 -0.34
N ARG A 434 1.41 -29.65 -0.72
CA ARG A 434 2.45 -30.67 -0.58
C ARG A 434 3.64 -30.38 -1.51
N ILE A 435 3.38 -30.06 -2.78
CA ILE A 435 4.39 -29.66 -3.77
C ILE A 435 5.22 -28.46 -3.29
N ARG A 436 4.58 -27.49 -2.64
CA ARG A 436 5.20 -26.26 -2.12
C ARG A 436 6.37 -26.52 -1.18
N VAL A 437 6.30 -27.56 -0.35
CA VAL A 437 7.28 -27.84 0.71
C VAL A 437 8.07 -29.14 0.50
N LYS A 438 7.74 -29.89 -0.56
CA LYS A 438 8.34 -31.19 -0.89
C LYS A 438 9.86 -31.08 -1.03
N GLN A 439 10.58 -31.92 -0.30
CA GLN A 439 12.03 -32.02 -0.43
C GLN A 439 12.44 -32.86 -1.64
N LYS A 440 13.66 -32.64 -2.15
CA LYS A 440 14.16 -33.36 -3.33
C LYS A 440 14.29 -34.87 -3.11
N THR A 441 14.57 -35.29 -1.88
CA THR A 441 14.71 -36.69 -1.47
C THR A 441 13.38 -37.39 -1.15
N GLU A 442 12.29 -36.63 -1.04
CA GLU A 442 10.98 -37.14 -0.66
C GLU A 442 10.19 -37.56 -1.92
N PRO A 443 9.70 -38.82 -2.01
CA PRO A 443 8.87 -39.25 -3.13
C PRO A 443 7.41 -38.78 -2.97
N PHE A 444 6.70 -38.60 -4.08
CA PHE A 444 5.25 -38.39 -4.04
C PHE A 444 4.52 -39.65 -3.57
N SER A 445 3.41 -39.42 -2.85
CA SER A 445 2.45 -40.47 -2.54
C SER A 445 1.79 -41.01 -3.82
N ASP A 446 1.30 -42.25 -3.80
CA ASP A 446 0.63 -42.85 -4.95
C ASP A 446 -0.63 -42.08 -5.35
N THR A 447 -1.31 -41.46 -4.38
CA THR A 447 -2.45 -40.56 -4.61
C THR A 447 -2.05 -39.30 -5.37
N ASP A 448 -0.92 -38.68 -5.01
CA ASP A 448 -0.42 -37.47 -5.69
C ASP A 448 0.02 -37.78 -7.12
N LYS A 449 0.69 -38.92 -7.32
CA LYS A 449 1.09 -39.39 -8.65
C LYS A 449 -0.13 -39.62 -9.53
N THR A 450 -1.18 -40.24 -9.00
CA THR A 450 -2.43 -40.49 -9.73
C THR A 450 -3.12 -39.19 -10.12
N LEU A 451 -3.14 -38.19 -9.22
CA LEU A 451 -3.70 -36.87 -9.53
C LEU A 451 -2.89 -36.14 -10.61
N LEU A 452 -1.56 -36.10 -10.49
CA LEU A 452 -0.70 -35.46 -11.48
C LEU A 452 -0.78 -36.15 -12.84
N ALA A 453 -0.89 -37.49 -12.87
CA ALA A 453 -1.00 -38.27 -14.09
C ALA A 453 -2.22 -37.87 -14.94
N ARG A 454 -3.31 -37.39 -14.32
CA ARG A 454 -4.49 -36.87 -15.06
C ARG A 454 -4.20 -35.59 -15.83
N ALA A 455 -3.22 -34.80 -15.39
CA ALA A 455 -2.80 -33.57 -16.05
C ALA A 455 -1.68 -33.82 -17.09
N ILE A 456 -1.02 -34.98 -17.07
CA ILE A 456 0.06 -35.30 -18.01
C ILE A 456 -0.55 -35.49 -19.40
N THR A 457 -0.07 -34.70 -20.36
CA THR A 457 -0.57 -34.71 -21.74
C THR A 457 0.62 -34.66 -22.71
N THR A 458 0.46 -35.25 -23.90
CA THR A 458 1.46 -35.13 -24.97
C THR A 458 1.39 -33.75 -25.61
N SER A 459 2.53 -33.28 -26.13
CA SER A 459 2.65 -31.93 -26.74
C SER A 459 1.64 -31.69 -27.87
N GLU A 460 1.28 -32.76 -28.60
CA GLU A 460 0.36 -32.71 -29.74
C GLU A 460 -1.11 -32.62 -29.32
N ALA A 461 -1.46 -33.08 -28.12
CA ALA A 461 -2.82 -33.02 -27.58
C ALA A 461 -3.08 -31.74 -26.76
N CYS A 462 -2.05 -30.90 -26.56
CA CYS A 462 -2.18 -29.65 -25.82
C CYS A 462 -2.94 -28.59 -26.64
N PRO A 463 -3.83 -27.80 -26.01
CA PRO A 463 -4.53 -26.71 -26.70
C PRO A 463 -3.57 -25.65 -27.25
N ALA A 464 -3.85 -25.12 -28.45
CA ALA A 464 -3.02 -24.10 -29.09
C ALA A 464 -3.27 -22.66 -28.59
N ASP A 465 -4.47 -22.36 -28.06
CA ASP A 465 -4.85 -21.01 -27.58
C ASP A 465 -4.56 -20.78 -26.07
N VAL A 466 -3.87 -21.72 -25.44
CA VAL A 466 -3.51 -21.66 -24.01
C VAL A 466 -2.08 -21.16 -23.85
N ILE A 467 -1.80 -20.46 -22.74
CA ILE A 467 -0.44 -20.01 -22.44
C ILE A 467 0.48 -21.20 -22.12
N TYR A 468 1.62 -21.27 -22.79
CA TYR A 468 2.68 -22.24 -22.49
C TYR A 468 3.68 -21.65 -21.50
N ILE A 469 4.01 -22.40 -20.46
CA ILE A 469 4.94 -21.99 -19.41
C ILE A 469 6.19 -22.87 -19.53
N PHE A 470 7.32 -22.23 -19.86
CA PHE A 470 8.61 -22.90 -19.96
C PHE A 470 9.61 -22.38 -18.92
N PRO A 471 10.62 -23.19 -18.55
CA PRO A 471 11.69 -22.75 -17.66
C PRO A 471 12.61 -21.69 -18.28
N THR A 472 12.94 -21.79 -19.58
CA THR A 472 13.96 -20.95 -20.21
C THR A 472 13.42 -20.04 -21.32
N ASN A 473 14.03 -18.86 -21.50
CA ASN A 473 13.66 -17.93 -22.60
C ASN A 473 13.86 -18.57 -23.98
N LYS A 474 14.90 -19.39 -24.16
CA LYS A 474 15.17 -20.07 -25.44
C LYS A 474 14.01 -20.97 -25.88
N GLU A 475 13.37 -21.66 -24.94
CA GLU A 475 12.20 -22.49 -25.22
C GLU A 475 10.98 -21.64 -25.55
N VAL A 476 10.78 -20.56 -24.78
CA VAL A 476 9.72 -19.57 -25.02
C VAL A 476 9.82 -18.99 -26.41
N ASP A 477 11.00 -18.49 -26.79
CA ASP A 477 11.22 -17.82 -28.08
C ASP A 477 11.02 -18.81 -29.24
N ARG A 478 11.55 -20.04 -29.11
CA ARG A 478 11.35 -21.11 -30.10
C ARG A 478 9.88 -21.48 -30.27
N HIS A 479 9.14 -21.62 -29.17
CA HIS A 479 7.72 -21.95 -29.23
C HIS A 479 6.93 -20.79 -29.84
N ASN A 480 7.19 -19.55 -29.40
CA ASN A 480 6.53 -18.34 -29.92
C ASN A 480 6.69 -18.19 -31.44
N SER A 481 7.93 -18.27 -31.96
CA SER A 481 8.15 -18.16 -33.41
C SER A 481 7.48 -19.29 -34.19
N LYS A 482 7.51 -20.53 -33.68
CA LYS A 482 6.82 -21.66 -34.32
C LYS A 482 5.30 -21.44 -34.35
N THR A 483 4.73 -20.98 -33.24
CA THR A 483 3.28 -20.78 -33.10
C THR A 483 2.78 -19.62 -33.95
N VAL A 484 3.53 -18.51 -34.03
CA VAL A 484 3.17 -17.38 -34.90
C VAL A 484 3.17 -17.78 -36.37
N CYS A 485 4.22 -18.47 -36.83
CA CYS A 485 4.30 -18.99 -38.20
C CYS A 485 3.20 -20.01 -38.53
N ALA A 486 2.70 -20.74 -37.53
CA ALA A 486 1.63 -21.72 -37.73
C ALA A 486 0.23 -21.09 -37.75
N LEU A 487 -0.02 -20.06 -36.92
CA LEU A 487 -1.34 -19.47 -36.73
C LEU A 487 -1.63 -18.30 -37.68
N HIS A 488 -0.61 -17.57 -38.13
CA HIS A 488 -0.77 -16.35 -38.92
C HIS A 488 -0.11 -16.48 -40.30
N LYS A 489 -0.84 -16.11 -41.36
CA LYS A 489 -0.34 -16.13 -42.74
C LYS A 489 0.40 -14.85 -43.14
N GLU A 490 -0.03 -13.71 -42.60
CA GLU A 490 0.56 -12.39 -42.86
C GLU A 490 1.34 -11.93 -41.63
N ILE A 491 2.66 -12.10 -41.68
CA ILE A 491 3.57 -11.69 -40.61
C ILE A 491 4.39 -10.51 -41.11
N ILE A 492 4.39 -9.43 -40.35
CA ILE A 492 5.19 -8.23 -40.59
C ILE A 492 6.39 -8.28 -39.67
N THR A 493 7.60 -8.28 -40.24
CA THR A 493 8.84 -8.15 -39.47
C THR A 493 9.16 -6.67 -39.27
N ILE A 494 9.29 -6.28 -38.00
CA ILE A 494 9.57 -4.89 -37.60
C ILE A 494 10.99 -4.83 -37.03
N ASP A 495 11.91 -4.28 -37.82
CA ASP A 495 13.29 -4.07 -37.40
C ASP A 495 13.42 -2.87 -36.43
N ALA A 496 14.37 -3.00 -35.50
CA ALA A 496 14.77 -1.93 -34.61
C ALA A 496 15.54 -0.84 -35.37
N GLU A 497 15.36 0.41 -34.96
CA GLU A 497 16.11 1.54 -35.50
C GLU A 497 17.18 1.97 -34.51
N ASP A 498 18.44 1.67 -34.83
CA ASP A 498 19.58 2.05 -33.99
C ASP A 498 20.19 3.36 -34.48
N TYR A 499 20.54 4.22 -33.54
CA TYR A 499 21.13 5.53 -33.75
C TYR A 499 22.42 5.66 -32.93
N LEU A 500 23.48 6.17 -33.54
CA LEU A 500 24.71 6.54 -32.86
C LEU A 500 24.64 8.03 -32.47
N LYS A 501 24.76 8.30 -31.18
CA LYS A 501 24.85 9.64 -30.62
C LYS A 501 26.29 10.14 -30.72
N ASP A 502 26.51 11.20 -31.49
CA ASP A 502 27.78 11.91 -31.51
C ASP A 502 27.99 12.61 -30.16
N THR A 503 29.07 12.23 -29.45
CA THR A 503 29.38 12.73 -28.10
C THR A 503 29.74 14.21 -28.07
N ARG A 504 30.13 14.81 -29.21
CA ARG A 504 30.56 16.21 -29.29
C ARG A 504 29.44 17.15 -29.76
N THR A 505 28.59 16.69 -30.67
CA THR A 505 27.52 17.52 -31.26
C THR A 505 26.13 17.18 -30.74
N GLY A 506 25.95 16.03 -30.10
CA GLY A 506 24.65 15.51 -29.67
C GLY A 506 23.77 14.98 -30.82
N GLN A 507 24.24 15.05 -32.07
CA GLN A 507 23.47 14.60 -33.23
C GLN A 507 23.33 13.08 -33.28
N MET A 508 22.17 12.61 -33.72
CA MET A 508 21.82 11.20 -33.83
C MET A 508 21.95 10.74 -35.29
N LYS A 509 22.88 9.82 -35.56
CA LYS A 509 23.04 9.22 -36.90
C LYS A 509 22.49 7.80 -36.92
N ARG A 510 21.49 7.55 -37.76
CA ARG A 510 20.91 6.21 -37.94
C ARG A 510 21.96 5.22 -38.49
N LEU A 511 22.04 4.04 -37.89
CA LEU A 511 22.84 2.92 -38.37
C LEU A 511 22.09 2.19 -39.49
N ALA A 512 22.85 1.65 -40.46
CA ALA A 512 22.26 0.95 -41.61
C ALA A 512 21.60 -0.38 -41.23
N ALA A 513 22.08 -1.04 -40.17
CA ALA A 513 21.53 -2.27 -39.63
C ALA A 513 21.47 -2.20 -38.09
N PRO A 514 20.47 -2.84 -37.46
CA PRO A 514 20.40 -2.93 -36.01
C PRO A 514 21.56 -3.77 -35.46
N THR A 515 22.12 -3.33 -34.35
CA THR A 515 23.17 -4.03 -33.59
C THR A 515 22.55 -5.23 -32.88
N ASN A 516 23.28 -6.34 -32.70
CA ASN A 516 22.75 -7.46 -31.90
C ASN A 516 22.37 -7.01 -30.48
N SER A 517 21.14 -7.30 -30.08
CA SER A 517 20.65 -7.09 -28.71
C SER A 517 21.35 -8.04 -27.75
N LYS A 518 21.81 -7.53 -26.61
CA LYS A 518 22.10 -8.37 -25.44
C LYS A 518 20.81 -8.77 -24.73
N GLN A 519 20.88 -9.80 -23.89
CA GLN A 519 19.76 -10.19 -23.02
C GLN A 519 19.30 -8.99 -22.18
N GLY A 520 17.99 -8.75 -22.16
CA GLY A 520 17.36 -7.66 -21.42
C GLY A 520 17.10 -6.39 -22.22
N GLU A 521 17.74 -6.17 -23.36
CA GLU A 521 17.53 -5.01 -24.25
C GLU A 521 16.26 -5.17 -25.11
N LEU A 522 15.80 -4.08 -25.75
CA LEU A 522 14.71 -4.14 -26.74
C LEU A 522 15.10 -5.04 -27.92
N LEU A 523 14.12 -5.80 -28.43
CA LEU A 523 14.32 -6.76 -29.51
C LEU A 523 14.92 -6.11 -30.75
N THR A 524 15.83 -6.84 -31.41
CA THR A 524 16.39 -6.44 -32.71
C THR A 524 15.36 -6.50 -33.81
N THR A 525 14.56 -7.57 -33.83
CA THR A 525 13.47 -7.79 -34.77
C THR A 525 12.23 -8.26 -34.01
N LEU A 526 11.06 -7.72 -34.39
CA LEU A 526 9.77 -8.10 -33.82
C LEU A 526 8.88 -8.67 -34.92
N GLU A 527 8.42 -9.91 -34.75
CA GLU A 527 7.39 -10.51 -35.60
C GLU A 527 6.02 -10.06 -35.10
N ALA A 528 5.27 -9.35 -35.95
CA ALA A 528 3.94 -8.82 -35.63
C ALA A 528 2.91 -9.31 -36.65
N ALA A 529 1.76 -9.78 -36.16
CA ALA A 529 0.62 -10.15 -36.99
C ALA A 529 -0.68 -9.76 -36.27
N GLU A 530 -1.72 -9.42 -37.01
CA GLU A 530 -3.05 -9.21 -36.43
C GLU A 530 -3.57 -10.52 -35.82
N GLY A 531 -4.09 -10.42 -34.59
CA GLY A 531 -4.46 -11.53 -33.72
C GLY A 531 -3.33 -12.11 -32.86
N ALA A 532 -2.06 -11.73 -33.09
CA ALA A 532 -0.93 -12.32 -32.37
C ALA A 532 -0.93 -11.93 -30.89
N ARG A 533 -0.68 -12.92 -30.01
CA ARG A 533 -0.51 -12.71 -28.57
C ARG A 533 0.84 -12.05 -28.28
N ILE A 534 0.82 -10.95 -27.53
CA ILE A 534 2.00 -10.21 -27.11
C ILE A 534 1.99 -9.94 -25.61
N MET A 535 3.18 -9.63 -25.10
CA MET A 535 3.40 -9.19 -23.74
C MET A 535 4.31 -7.97 -23.75
N ILE A 536 3.95 -6.96 -22.97
CA ILE A 536 4.73 -5.75 -22.77
C ILE A 536 5.98 -6.07 -21.94
N THR A 537 7.14 -5.55 -22.33
CA THR A 537 8.44 -5.88 -21.73
C THR A 537 9.03 -4.77 -20.86
N ARG A 538 8.36 -3.62 -20.79
CA ARG A 538 8.78 -2.41 -20.05
C ARG A 538 7.63 -1.83 -19.22
N ASN A 539 7.97 -1.18 -18.12
CA ASN A 539 7.01 -0.41 -17.35
C ASN A 539 6.84 0.96 -18.00
N LEU A 540 5.76 1.13 -18.77
CA LEU A 540 5.46 2.41 -19.45
C LEU A 540 4.61 3.29 -18.54
N ASP A 541 3.52 2.74 -18.00
CA ASP A 541 2.63 3.42 -17.06
C ASP A 541 2.11 2.40 -16.05
N VAL A 542 2.69 2.39 -14.85
CA VAL A 542 2.29 1.46 -13.79
C VAL A 542 0.90 1.76 -13.26
N GLU A 543 0.49 3.03 -13.24
CA GLU A 543 -0.83 3.43 -12.74
C GLU A 543 -1.93 3.04 -13.71
N ASP A 544 -1.69 3.20 -15.02
CA ASP A 544 -2.61 2.75 -16.06
C ASP A 544 -2.42 1.27 -16.41
N GLY A 545 -1.60 0.50 -15.69
CA GLY A 545 -1.45 -0.95 -15.87
C GLY A 545 -0.70 -1.39 -17.13
N ILE A 546 0.01 -0.48 -17.78
CA ILE A 546 0.88 -0.73 -18.93
C ILE A 546 2.27 -1.05 -18.38
N VAL A 547 2.41 -2.25 -17.83
CA VAL A 547 3.60 -2.73 -17.12
C VAL A 547 4.27 -3.88 -17.84
N ASN A 548 5.53 -4.14 -17.50
CA ASN A 548 6.21 -5.37 -17.89
C ASN A 548 5.38 -6.57 -17.40
N GLY A 549 5.04 -7.47 -18.31
CA GLY A 549 4.15 -8.60 -18.02
C GLY A 549 2.68 -8.38 -18.37
N THR A 550 2.27 -7.21 -18.86
CA THR A 550 0.89 -7.02 -19.35
C THR A 550 0.70 -7.74 -20.67
N PHE A 551 -0.31 -8.61 -20.74
CA PHE A 551 -0.67 -9.40 -21.93
C PHE A 551 -1.74 -8.70 -22.77
N GLY A 552 -1.70 -8.96 -24.07
CA GLY A 552 -2.73 -8.54 -25.00
C GLY A 552 -2.58 -9.18 -26.37
N LYS A 553 -3.44 -8.75 -27.29
CA LYS A 553 -3.41 -9.14 -28.70
C LYS A 553 -3.22 -7.92 -29.59
N ILE A 554 -2.47 -8.07 -30.67
CA ILE A 554 -2.39 -7.05 -31.72
C ILE A 554 -3.70 -7.12 -32.50
N GLU A 555 -4.49 -6.05 -32.53
CA GLU A 555 -5.73 -5.99 -33.33
C GLU A 555 -5.55 -5.11 -34.56
N LYS A 556 -4.58 -4.19 -34.55
CA LYS A 556 -4.34 -3.27 -35.66
C LYS A 556 -2.88 -2.89 -35.78
N ILE A 557 -2.34 -2.89 -36.99
CA ILE A 557 -0.98 -2.41 -37.27
C ILE A 557 -1.08 -1.16 -38.12
N VAL A 558 -0.64 -0.01 -37.60
CA VAL A 558 -0.69 1.27 -38.31
C VAL A 558 0.62 1.49 -39.04
N THR A 559 0.56 1.43 -40.37
CA THR A 559 1.71 1.67 -41.27
C THR A 559 1.59 3.03 -41.95
N GLU A 560 2.69 3.78 -41.97
CA GLU A 560 2.83 5.00 -42.78
C GLU A 560 3.82 4.70 -43.93
N THR A 561 3.47 5.09 -45.15
CA THR A 561 4.38 4.99 -46.31
C THR A 561 4.91 6.37 -46.64
N LYS A 562 6.22 6.57 -46.50
CA LYS A 562 6.93 7.79 -46.93
C LYS A 562 8.08 7.39 -47.86
N ASP A 563 8.20 8.08 -48.99
CA ASP A 563 9.27 7.89 -49.98
C ASP A 563 9.45 6.42 -50.45
N GLY A 564 8.36 5.67 -50.60
CA GLY A 564 8.38 4.26 -51.03
C GLY A 564 8.76 3.25 -49.94
N HIS A 565 9.01 3.71 -48.70
CA HIS A 565 9.28 2.86 -47.54
C HIS A 565 8.06 2.81 -46.61
N THR A 566 7.48 1.62 -46.45
CA THR A 566 6.40 1.37 -45.48
C THR A 566 6.99 1.15 -44.09
N ARG A 567 6.64 1.98 -43.13
CA ARG A 567 7.10 1.91 -41.74
C ARG A 567 5.92 1.70 -40.80
N VAL A 568 6.03 0.73 -39.89
CA VAL A 568 5.07 0.58 -38.79
C VAL A 568 5.28 1.72 -37.79
N GLN A 569 4.27 2.59 -37.67
CA GLN A 569 4.26 3.74 -36.78
C GLN A 569 3.71 3.36 -35.40
N LYS A 570 2.56 2.66 -35.36
CA LYS A 570 1.88 2.31 -34.10
C LYS A 570 1.34 0.89 -34.12
N LEU A 571 1.27 0.27 -32.95
CA LEU A 571 0.57 -0.99 -32.71
C LEU A 571 -0.70 -0.74 -31.89
N GLY A 572 -1.86 -1.10 -32.45
CA GLY A 572 -3.14 -1.10 -31.75
C GLY A 572 -3.35 -2.43 -31.02
N LEU A 573 -3.35 -2.38 -29.69
CA LEU A 573 -3.37 -3.54 -28.81
C LEU A 573 -4.69 -3.62 -28.04
N ARG A 574 -5.27 -4.83 -27.99
CA ARG A 574 -6.33 -5.18 -27.05
C ARG A 574 -5.71 -5.89 -25.85
N LEU A 575 -5.67 -5.21 -24.72
CA LEU A 575 -5.11 -5.75 -23.47
C LEU A 575 -6.10 -6.71 -22.80
N ASP A 576 -5.61 -7.80 -22.23
CA ASP A 576 -6.44 -8.83 -21.59
C ASP A 576 -7.12 -8.28 -20.33
N ASN A 577 -6.43 -7.40 -19.59
CA ASN A 577 -7.00 -6.70 -18.45
C ASN A 577 -7.76 -5.45 -18.92
N PRO A 578 -9.10 -5.40 -18.77
CA PRO A 578 -9.88 -4.25 -19.21
C PRO A 578 -9.61 -2.97 -18.42
N LYS A 579 -8.90 -3.06 -17.28
CA LYS A 579 -8.42 -1.89 -16.50
C LYS A 579 -7.10 -1.31 -17.00
N ALA A 580 -6.31 -2.06 -17.77
CA ALA A 580 -5.04 -1.58 -18.29
C ALA A 580 -5.26 -0.64 -19.49
N GLY A 581 -4.50 0.46 -19.60
CA GLY A 581 -4.60 1.44 -20.68
C GLY A 581 -5.91 2.23 -20.67
N GLN A 582 -6.63 2.33 -19.55
CA GLN A 582 -7.93 3.02 -19.51
C GLN A 582 -7.79 4.54 -19.70
N LYS A 583 -6.77 5.14 -19.09
CA LYS A 583 -6.51 6.59 -19.23
C LYS A 583 -6.13 6.91 -20.68
N GLN A 584 -5.27 6.08 -21.27
CA GLN A 584 -4.74 6.30 -22.62
C GLN A 584 -5.71 5.91 -23.75
N ARG A 585 -6.79 5.16 -23.46
CA ARG A 585 -7.89 4.86 -24.40
C ARG A 585 -8.89 6.01 -24.57
N GLN A 586 -8.87 7.03 -23.72
CA GLN A 586 -9.78 8.18 -23.83
C GLN A 586 -9.23 9.23 -24.80
N ILE A 587 -9.42 9.01 -26.11
CA ILE A 587 -9.19 10.05 -27.12
C ILE A 587 -10.51 10.86 -27.30
N PRO A 588 -10.46 12.21 -27.43
CA PRO A 588 -11.65 13.01 -27.66
C PRO A 588 -12.28 12.73 -29.03
N GLN A 589 -13.60 12.50 -29.02
CA GLN A 589 -14.52 12.43 -30.17
C GLN A 589 -14.39 11.24 -31.15
N GLY A 590 -15.40 10.36 -31.11
CA GLY A 590 -16.04 9.89 -32.34
C GLY A 590 -16.03 8.40 -32.67
N THR A 591 -15.21 7.54 -32.05
CA THR A 591 -15.33 6.07 -32.16
C THR A 591 -14.84 5.39 -30.87
N PRO A 592 -15.56 4.39 -30.33
CA PRO A 592 -15.10 3.65 -29.16
C PRO A 592 -14.14 2.55 -29.60
N ASP A 593 -12.97 2.90 -30.13
CA ASP A 593 -11.92 1.91 -30.34
C ASP A 593 -11.34 1.52 -28.97
N SER A 594 -11.65 0.31 -28.51
CA SER A 594 -11.17 -0.28 -27.24
C SER A 594 -9.64 -0.54 -27.23
N LEU A 595 -8.92 -0.03 -28.22
CA LEU A 595 -7.53 -0.34 -28.50
C LEU A 595 -6.59 0.67 -27.84
N PHE A 596 -5.56 0.15 -27.20
CA PHE A 596 -4.43 0.91 -26.72
C PHE A 596 -3.39 1.01 -27.84
N TYR A 597 -3.08 2.23 -28.28
CA TYR A 597 -2.05 2.46 -29.31
C TYR A 597 -0.69 2.69 -28.67
N MET A 598 0.28 1.85 -29.04
CA MET A 598 1.66 1.92 -28.55
C MET A 598 2.59 2.48 -29.62
N ASP A 599 3.49 3.38 -29.20
CA ASP A 599 4.58 3.94 -29.99
C ASP A 599 5.92 3.23 -29.68
N ARG A 600 6.94 3.45 -30.51
CA ARG A 600 8.30 2.90 -30.28
C ARG A 600 8.93 3.55 -29.05
N LEU A 601 9.54 2.74 -28.20
CA LEU A 601 10.33 3.21 -27.06
C LEU A 601 11.79 3.43 -27.48
N GLN A 602 12.40 4.48 -26.93
CA GLN A 602 13.81 4.79 -27.10
C GLN A 602 14.62 4.28 -25.89
N GLU A 603 15.62 3.43 -26.12
CA GLU A 603 16.45 2.85 -25.07
C GLU A 603 17.95 2.93 -25.42
N SER A 604 18.80 3.33 -24.49
CA SER A 604 20.26 3.26 -24.69
C SER A 604 20.75 1.83 -24.56
N LEU A 605 21.50 1.36 -25.55
CA LEU A 605 22.07 0.01 -25.54
C LEU A 605 23.34 -0.03 -24.66
N SER A 606 23.73 -1.24 -24.26
CA SER A 606 25.01 -1.48 -23.57
C SER A 606 26.23 -1.05 -24.38
N LYS A 607 26.10 -0.91 -25.70
CA LYS A 607 27.13 -0.34 -26.57
C LYS A 607 27.13 1.19 -26.45
N LYS A 608 28.25 1.74 -25.97
CA LYS A 608 28.44 3.18 -25.72
C LYS A 608 27.99 4.05 -26.90
N GLY A 609 27.12 5.00 -26.60
CA GLY A 609 26.62 5.99 -27.57
C GLY A 609 25.54 5.48 -28.52
N VAL A 610 25.08 4.22 -28.42
CA VAL A 610 24.02 3.69 -29.29
C VAL A 610 22.66 3.74 -28.57
N VAL A 611 21.64 4.18 -29.31
CA VAL A 611 20.26 4.27 -28.85
C VAL A 611 19.37 3.50 -29.83
N ARG A 612 18.47 2.67 -29.30
CA ARG A 612 17.53 1.85 -30.05
C ARG A 612 16.11 2.39 -29.95
N HIS A 613 15.41 2.44 -31.07
CA HIS A 613 13.98 2.74 -31.15
C HIS A 613 13.21 1.48 -31.59
N GLN A 614 12.45 0.89 -30.68
CA GLN A 614 11.66 -0.32 -30.95
C GLN A 614 10.43 -0.41 -30.02
N PHE A 615 9.38 -1.12 -30.44
CA PHE A 615 8.23 -1.39 -29.58
C PHE A 615 8.63 -2.28 -28.38
N PRO A 616 8.26 -1.90 -27.14
CA PRO A 616 8.57 -2.66 -25.92
C PRO A 616 7.61 -3.86 -25.74
N VAL A 617 7.49 -4.71 -26.75
CA VAL A 617 6.66 -5.92 -26.75
C VAL A 617 7.42 -7.13 -27.25
N LYS A 618 6.95 -8.31 -26.88
CA LYS A 618 7.37 -9.58 -27.44
C LYS A 618 6.19 -10.52 -27.61
N LEU A 619 6.33 -11.53 -28.47
CA LEU A 619 5.35 -12.60 -28.60
C LEU A 619 5.15 -13.33 -27.27
N ALA A 620 3.92 -13.75 -27.00
CA ALA A 620 3.51 -14.26 -25.69
C ALA A 620 2.51 -15.44 -25.76
N PHE A 621 2.66 -16.31 -26.76
CA PHE A 621 2.01 -17.63 -26.75
C PHE A 621 2.62 -18.53 -25.66
N ALA A 622 3.91 -18.33 -25.41
CA ALA A 622 4.67 -18.90 -24.32
C ALA A 622 5.29 -17.81 -23.44
N CYS A 623 5.51 -18.13 -22.16
CA CYS A 623 6.18 -17.30 -21.17
C CYS A 623 7.04 -18.13 -20.24
N THR A 624 7.97 -17.45 -19.54
CA THR A 624 8.80 -18.12 -18.54
C THR A 624 8.07 -18.27 -17.20
N SER A 625 8.42 -19.28 -16.42
CA SER A 625 7.88 -19.48 -15.05
C SER A 625 8.03 -18.23 -14.16
N HIS A 626 9.11 -17.47 -14.36
CA HIS A 626 9.37 -16.20 -13.68
C HIS A 626 8.33 -15.12 -14.00
N LYS A 627 7.86 -15.05 -15.25
CA LYS A 627 6.93 -14.01 -15.70
C LYS A 627 5.49 -14.29 -15.32
N VAL A 628 5.14 -15.55 -15.04
CA VAL A 628 3.79 -15.94 -14.62
C VAL A 628 3.58 -15.89 -13.10
N GLN A 629 4.62 -15.63 -12.30
CA GLN A 629 4.46 -15.46 -10.85
C GLN A 629 3.49 -14.31 -10.54
N GLY A 630 2.69 -14.45 -9.49
CA GLY A 630 1.57 -13.56 -9.19
C GLY A 630 0.33 -13.69 -10.11
N MET A 631 0.44 -14.25 -11.32
CA MET A 631 -0.70 -14.38 -12.25
C MET A 631 -1.65 -15.53 -11.90
N THR A 632 -2.89 -15.43 -12.37
CA THR A 632 -3.91 -16.50 -12.32
C THR A 632 -4.48 -16.69 -13.72
N VAL A 633 -4.52 -17.93 -14.20
CA VAL A 633 -5.04 -18.30 -15.53
C VAL A 633 -6.02 -19.46 -15.41
N GLN A 634 -7.01 -19.54 -16.30
CA GLN A 634 -7.98 -20.64 -16.29
C GLN A 634 -7.34 -21.95 -16.76
N SER A 635 -6.48 -21.88 -17.78
CA SER A 635 -5.75 -23.04 -18.28
C SER A 635 -4.31 -22.67 -18.63
N ALA A 636 -3.39 -23.62 -18.45
CA ALA A 636 -1.98 -23.46 -18.80
C ALA A 636 -1.35 -24.80 -19.19
N VAL A 637 -0.40 -24.75 -20.12
CA VAL A 637 0.49 -25.88 -20.43
C VAL A 637 1.83 -25.63 -19.78
N VAL A 638 2.30 -26.54 -18.93
CA VAL A 638 3.55 -26.42 -18.17
C VAL A 638 4.52 -27.48 -18.65
N SER A 639 5.73 -27.08 -19.05
CA SER A 639 6.82 -28.01 -19.36
C SER A 639 7.79 -28.13 -18.18
N LEU A 640 8.08 -29.36 -17.76
CA LEU A 640 9.02 -29.65 -16.67
C LEU A 640 10.44 -30.02 -17.15
N LYS A 641 10.65 -30.14 -18.46
CA LYS A 641 11.89 -30.67 -19.08
C LYS A 641 13.19 -30.01 -18.59
N HIS A 642 13.21 -28.68 -18.55
CA HIS A 642 14.41 -27.90 -18.25
C HIS A 642 14.30 -27.14 -16.93
N VAL A 643 13.49 -27.63 -15.99
CA VAL A 643 13.43 -27.02 -14.67
C VAL A 643 14.78 -27.18 -13.95
N PHE A 644 15.33 -26.05 -13.49
CA PHE A 644 16.67 -25.96 -12.91
C PHE A 644 16.71 -25.33 -11.51
N GLU A 645 15.60 -24.75 -11.05
CA GLU A 645 15.54 -23.97 -9.81
C GLU A 645 14.42 -24.47 -8.89
N ALA A 646 14.70 -24.44 -7.58
CA ALA A 646 13.73 -24.81 -6.55
C ALA A 646 12.49 -23.90 -6.61
N GLY A 647 11.31 -24.45 -6.37
CA GLY A 647 10.05 -23.69 -6.39
C GLY A 647 9.54 -23.30 -7.79
N MET A 648 10.34 -23.41 -8.85
CA MET A 648 9.92 -23.02 -10.21
C MET A 648 8.79 -23.90 -10.77
N ALA A 649 8.83 -25.20 -10.50
CA ALA A 649 7.73 -26.10 -10.82
C ALA A 649 6.46 -25.73 -10.05
N TYR A 650 6.57 -25.51 -8.73
CA TYR A 650 5.45 -25.09 -7.88
C TYR A 650 4.79 -23.80 -8.40
N VAL A 651 5.59 -22.77 -8.72
CA VAL A 651 5.05 -21.51 -9.29
C VAL A 651 4.28 -21.76 -10.57
N SER A 652 4.79 -22.59 -11.47
CA SER A 652 4.16 -22.87 -12.76
C SER A 652 2.85 -23.66 -12.61
N LEU A 653 2.84 -24.69 -11.76
CA LEU A 653 1.67 -25.54 -11.51
C LEU A 653 0.57 -24.80 -10.75
N SER A 654 0.92 -23.87 -9.87
CA SER A 654 -0.05 -23.15 -9.03
C SER A 654 -0.78 -22.00 -9.73
N ARG A 655 -0.60 -21.81 -11.04
CA ARG A 655 -1.21 -20.70 -11.81
C ARG A 655 -2.65 -20.98 -12.20
N THR A 656 -3.01 -22.26 -12.33
CA THR A 656 -4.36 -22.69 -12.72
C THR A 656 -5.32 -22.72 -11.52
N THR A 657 -6.60 -22.54 -11.81
CA THR A 657 -7.68 -22.57 -10.80
C THR A 657 -8.21 -23.97 -10.52
N SER A 658 -7.97 -24.93 -11.41
CA SER A 658 -8.39 -26.34 -11.27
C SER A 658 -7.35 -27.27 -11.89
N LEU A 659 -7.41 -28.55 -11.54
CA LEU A 659 -6.57 -29.60 -12.14
C LEU A 659 -6.91 -29.79 -13.63
N ASP A 660 -8.18 -29.71 -14.01
CA ASP A 660 -8.62 -29.90 -15.40
C ASP A 660 -8.11 -28.80 -16.36
N GLY A 661 -7.78 -27.61 -15.83
CA GLY A 661 -7.14 -26.55 -16.59
C GLY A 661 -5.62 -26.71 -16.74
N LEU A 662 -5.01 -27.68 -16.06
CA LEU A 662 -3.56 -27.88 -16.03
C LEU A 662 -3.14 -29.00 -16.99
N TYR A 663 -2.25 -28.68 -17.91
CA TYR A 663 -1.61 -29.65 -18.80
C TYR A 663 -0.12 -29.70 -18.52
N ILE A 664 0.43 -30.88 -18.24
CA ILE A 664 1.85 -31.07 -17.94
C ILE A 664 2.52 -31.84 -19.07
N THR A 665 3.60 -31.28 -19.61
CA THR A 665 4.46 -31.90 -20.62
C THR A 665 5.82 -32.22 -20.02
N ASP A 666 6.46 -33.28 -20.53
CA ASP A 666 7.78 -33.74 -20.09
C ASP A 666 7.88 -33.94 -18.56
N PHE A 667 6.92 -34.67 -17.97
CA PHE A 667 6.84 -34.85 -16.52
C PHE A 667 8.11 -35.52 -15.95
N ASP A 668 8.69 -34.87 -14.94
CA ASP A 668 9.83 -35.40 -14.17
C ASP A 668 9.65 -35.02 -12.68
N GLU A 669 9.37 -36.03 -11.85
CA GLU A 669 9.17 -35.87 -10.41
C GLU A 669 10.40 -35.27 -9.70
N SER A 670 11.61 -35.56 -10.18
CA SER A 670 12.86 -35.07 -9.57
C SER A 670 13.03 -33.56 -9.70
N LYS A 671 12.26 -32.93 -10.59
CA LYS A 671 12.24 -31.47 -10.82
C LYS A 671 11.29 -30.72 -9.91
N ILE A 672 10.45 -31.44 -9.16
CA ILE A 672 9.49 -30.84 -8.24
C ILE A 672 10.06 -30.92 -6.82
N TYR A 673 10.70 -29.83 -6.40
CA TYR A 673 11.29 -29.70 -5.08
C TYR A 673 11.32 -28.24 -4.61
N ALA A 674 11.28 -28.07 -3.29
CA ALA A 674 11.54 -26.84 -2.57
C ALA A 674 13.00 -26.76 -2.11
N ASP A 675 13.44 -25.54 -1.78
CA ASP A 675 14.75 -25.29 -1.21
C ASP A 675 14.77 -25.69 0.28
N GLY A 676 15.69 -26.56 0.66
CA GLY A 676 15.85 -27.03 2.04
C GLY A 676 16.24 -25.92 3.01
N ASP A 677 17.05 -24.95 2.57
CA ASP A 677 17.49 -23.83 3.41
C ASP A 677 16.31 -22.91 3.75
N ILE A 678 15.37 -22.76 2.81
CA ILE A 678 14.13 -22.00 3.04
C ILE A 678 13.25 -22.71 4.06
N ALA A 679 13.14 -24.04 3.99
CA ALA A 679 12.37 -24.81 4.97
C ALA A 679 12.91 -24.63 6.40
N VAL A 680 14.24 -24.72 6.56
CA VAL A 680 14.92 -24.47 7.84
C VAL A 680 14.73 -23.03 8.30
N ALA A 681 14.91 -22.06 7.40
CA ALA A 681 14.73 -20.64 7.70
C ALA A 681 13.31 -20.32 8.19
N MET A 682 12.29 -20.83 7.49
CA MET A 682 10.89 -20.63 7.83
C MET A 682 10.51 -21.25 9.18
N GLN A 683 11.11 -22.39 9.54
CA GLN A 683 10.93 -23.01 10.87
C GLN A 683 11.63 -22.22 11.98
N SER A 684 12.76 -21.58 11.68
CA SER A 684 13.53 -20.80 12.65
C SER A 684 12.96 -19.39 12.93
N MET A 685 12.04 -18.91 12.09
CA MET A 685 11.49 -17.57 12.19
C MET A 685 10.47 -17.46 13.33
N LYS A 686 10.50 -16.34 14.07
CA LYS A 686 9.56 -16.09 15.16
C LYS A 686 8.14 -16.01 14.62
N THR A 687 7.27 -16.93 15.02
CA THR A 687 5.85 -16.93 14.67
C THR A 687 5.03 -16.19 15.71
N THR A 688 4.12 -15.33 15.27
CA THR A 688 3.16 -14.65 16.14
C THR A 688 1.75 -15.06 15.80
N SER A 689 1.00 -15.54 16.79
CA SER A 689 -0.44 -15.73 16.65
C SER A 689 -1.16 -14.42 17.01
N LEU A 690 -1.91 -13.88 16.06
CA LEU A 690 -2.76 -12.71 16.26
C LEU A 690 -4.14 -13.06 16.83
N THR A 691 -4.33 -14.27 17.37
CA THR A 691 -5.62 -14.71 17.91
C THR A 691 -6.13 -13.87 19.08
N GLY A 692 -5.25 -13.16 19.79
CA GLY A 692 -5.63 -12.29 20.90
C GLY A 692 -6.51 -11.10 20.52
N ILE A 693 -6.51 -10.66 19.25
CA ILE A 693 -7.35 -9.54 18.78
C ILE A 693 -8.84 -9.93 18.64
N MET A 694 -9.12 -11.24 18.54
CA MET A 694 -10.46 -11.81 18.45
C MET A 694 -10.69 -12.73 19.65
N PRO A 695 -10.95 -12.16 20.84
CA PRO A 695 -10.98 -12.91 22.08
C PRO A 695 -12.06 -14.00 22.09
N LEU A 696 -13.27 -13.76 21.59
CA LEU A 696 -14.33 -14.77 21.62
C LEU A 696 -13.98 -15.98 20.77
N LEU A 697 -13.38 -15.75 19.59
CA LEU A 697 -12.96 -16.83 18.71
C LEU A 697 -11.81 -17.64 19.31
N LYS A 698 -10.85 -16.96 19.98
CA LYS A 698 -9.75 -17.63 20.69
C LYS A 698 -10.27 -18.58 21.77
N HIS A 699 -11.14 -18.07 22.63
CA HIS A 699 -11.76 -18.82 23.72
C HIS A 699 -12.57 -20.05 23.26
N VAL A 700 -13.26 -19.95 22.11
CA VAL A 700 -13.99 -21.09 21.54
C VAL A 700 -13.04 -22.15 20.98
N ARG A 701 -11.92 -21.76 20.35
CA ARG A 701 -10.95 -22.68 19.75
C ARG A 701 -10.10 -23.43 20.78
N GLU A 702 -9.82 -22.82 21.91
CA GLU A 702 -9.06 -23.43 23.02
C GLU A 702 -9.91 -24.43 23.83
N ALA A 703 -11.15 -24.72 23.39
CA ALA A 703 -12.10 -25.68 23.97
C ALA A 703 -12.55 -25.41 25.43
N ASP A 704 -11.94 -24.45 26.12
CA ASP A 704 -12.24 -24.11 27.52
C ASP A 704 -13.65 -23.51 27.74
N LEU A 705 -14.29 -22.95 26.70
CA LEU A 705 -15.47 -22.09 26.85
C LEU A 705 -16.65 -22.40 25.90
N VAL A 706 -16.66 -23.59 25.27
CA VAL A 706 -17.78 -23.98 24.39
C VAL A 706 -19.12 -23.96 25.14
N GLN A 707 -19.11 -24.25 26.44
CA GLN A 707 -20.30 -24.33 27.29
C GLN A 707 -20.69 -23.03 28.03
N MET A 708 -19.84 -22.00 28.04
CA MET A 708 -20.15 -20.74 28.75
C MET A 708 -21.10 -19.85 27.94
N PHE A 709 -21.85 -18.97 28.61
CA PHE A 709 -22.90 -18.17 28.00
C PHE A 709 -22.36 -16.80 27.57
N LYS A 710 -22.39 -16.50 26.26
CA LYS A 710 -21.77 -15.29 25.70
C LYS A 710 -22.82 -14.22 25.43
N ILE A 711 -22.61 -13.02 25.98
CA ILE A 711 -23.48 -11.86 25.77
C ILE A 711 -22.66 -10.77 25.09
N VAL A 712 -23.20 -10.18 24.03
CA VAL A 712 -22.56 -9.08 23.30
C VAL A 712 -23.54 -7.92 23.17
N HIS A 713 -23.08 -6.70 23.46
CA HIS A 713 -23.79 -5.46 23.14
C HIS A 713 -23.07 -4.70 22.02
N HIS A 714 -23.83 -4.15 21.09
CA HIS A 714 -23.30 -3.34 19.99
C HIS A 714 -24.27 -2.23 19.57
N ASN A 715 -23.82 -0.97 19.66
CA ASN A 715 -24.47 0.13 18.97
C ASN A 715 -24.18 0.01 17.45
N THR A 716 -25.23 -0.15 16.65
CA THR A 716 -25.11 -0.48 15.21
C THR A 716 -25.19 0.72 14.28
N GLU A 717 -25.61 1.90 14.77
CA GLU A 717 -25.87 3.11 13.96
C GLU A 717 -26.76 2.85 12.72
N GLY A 718 -27.71 1.92 12.85
CA GLY A 718 -28.61 1.48 11.80
C GLY A 718 -28.39 0.03 11.38
N LEU A 719 -29.25 -0.85 11.91
CA LEU A 719 -29.17 -2.29 11.70
C LEU A 719 -29.32 -2.70 10.23
N VAL A 720 -30.21 -2.05 9.48
CA VAL A 720 -30.49 -2.39 8.07
C VAL A 720 -29.23 -2.25 7.20
N CYS A 721 -28.43 -1.22 7.45
CA CYS A 721 -27.21 -0.95 6.70
C CYS A 721 -26.11 -1.98 6.97
N HIS A 722 -26.15 -2.62 8.14
CA HIS A 722 -25.03 -3.42 8.68
C HIS A 722 -25.38 -4.86 9.00
N ILE A 723 -26.60 -5.31 8.71
CA ILE A 723 -27.03 -6.69 8.98
C ILE A 723 -26.13 -7.73 8.28
N ASN A 724 -25.70 -7.43 7.05
CA ASN A 724 -24.80 -8.30 6.30
C ASN A 724 -23.38 -8.33 6.91
N ASP A 725 -22.94 -7.23 7.51
CA ASP A 725 -21.66 -7.17 8.22
C ASP A 725 -21.73 -8.04 9.48
N ILE A 726 -22.82 -7.94 10.25
CA ILE A 726 -23.06 -8.77 11.45
C ILE A 726 -23.13 -10.25 11.07
N LYS A 727 -23.83 -10.61 9.99
CA LYS A 727 -23.92 -11.98 9.45
C LYS A 727 -22.57 -12.58 9.08
N ARG A 728 -21.59 -11.76 8.70
CA ARG A 728 -20.25 -12.21 8.28
C ARG A 728 -19.19 -11.99 9.36
N HIS A 729 -19.52 -11.34 10.46
CA HIS A 729 -18.61 -11.10 11.56
C HIS A 729 -18.27 -12.39 12.30
N HIS A 730 -16.97 -12.71 12.40
CA HIS A 730 -16.47 -13.96 12.96
C HIS A 730 -16.82 -14.16 14.45
N GLU A 731 -16.90 -13.08 15.22
CA GLU A 731 -17.18 -13.14 16.66
C GLU A 731 -18.63 -12.89 17.08
N LEU A 732 -19.36 -11.98 16.42
CA LEU A 732 -20.74 -11.64 16.81
C LEU A 732 -21.68 -12.84 16.71
N ARG A 733 -21.44 -13.75 15.74
CA ARG A 733 -22.18 -15.00 15.57
C ARG A 733 -21.96 -16.01 16.71
N LEU A 734 -20.93 -15.82 17.52
CA LEU A 734 -20.65 -16.70 18.66
C LEU A 734 -21.53 -16.34 19.86
N ALA A 735 -22.04 -15.11 19.93
CA ALA A 735 -22.89 -14.62 21.02
C ALA A 735 -24.17 -15.44 21.15
N ASP A 736 -24.53 -15.86 22.37
CA ASP A 736 -25.80 -16.53 22.63
C ASP A 736 -26.95 -15.52 22.71
N VAL A 737 -26.64 -14.32 23.23
CA VAL A 737 -27.51 -13.14 23.18
C VAL A 737 -26.73 -11.95 22.62
N LEU A 738 -27.26 -11.35 21.55
CA LEU A 738 -26.73 -10.15 20.90
C LEU A 738 -27.70 -8.99 21.09
N CYS A 739 -27.32 -8.04 21.93
CA CYS A 739 -28.04 -6.81 22.25
C CYS A 739 -27.60 -5.69 21.31
N LEU A 740 -28.53 -5.12 20.57
CA LEU A 740 -28.24 -4.06 19.60
C LEU A 740 -28.97 -2.76 20.00
N THR A 741 -28.26 -1.65 19.92
CA THR A 741 -28.79 -0.30 20.11
C THR A 741 -28.63 0.52 18.82
N GLU A 742 -29.40 1.60 18.70
CA GLU A 742 -29.53 2.42 17.48
C GLU A 742 -29.88 1.58 16.24
N THR A 743 -30.96 0.79 16.33
CA THR A 743 -31.35 -0.09 15.23
C THR A 743 -31.91 0.67 14.02
N HIS A 744 -32.47 1.86 14.24
CA HIS A 744 -33.07 2.76 13.23
C HIS A 744 -34.22 2.11 12.45
N LEU A 745 -34.96 1.23 13.11
CA LEU A 745 -36.06 0.50 12.50
C LEU A 745 -37.38 1.28 12.55
N SER A 746 -38.19 1.08 11.52
CA SER A 746 -39.58 1.51 11.43
C SER A 746 -40.48 0.30 11.18
N ASP A 747 -41.76 0.42 11.52
CA ASP A 747 -42.74 -0.68 11.40
C ASP A 747 -42.97 -1.18 9.95
N SER A 748 -42.43 -0.47 8.96
CA SER A 748 -42.53 -0.79 7.53
C SER A 748 -41.48 -1.78 7.00
N ILE A 749 -40.47 -2.15 7.80
CA ILE A 749 -39.36 -3.00 7.34
C ILE A 749 -39.72 -4.49 7.53
N PRO A 750 -39.62 -5.34 6.49
CA PRO A 750 -39.96 -6.76 6.62
C PRO A 750 -38.97 -7.50 7.53
N PHE A 751 -39.50 -8.23 8.52
CA PHE A 751 -38.73 -9.01 9.49
C PHE A 751 -37.75 -10.00 8.84
N ASP A 752 -38.10 -10.58 7.69
CA ASP A 752 -37.24 -11.53 6.97
C ASP A 752 -35.89 -10.92 6.56
N SER A 753 -35.85 -9.61 6.28
CA SER A 753 -34.61 -8.93 5.92
C SER A 753 -33.61 -8.81 7.09
N LEU A 754 -34.12 -8.88 8.32
CA LEU A 754 -33.37 -8.72 9.57
C LEU A 754 -33.01 -10.08 10.21
N ALA A 755 -33.49 -11.19 9.67
CA ALA A 755 -33.26 -12.51 10.24
C ALA A 755 -31.77 -12.86 10.32
N LEU A 756 -31.32 -13.32 11.48
CA LEU A 756 -30.02 -13.94 11.71
C LEU A 756 -30.20 -15.46 11.86
N ASP A 757 -29.42 -16.24 11.11
CA ASP A 757 -29.52 -17.69 11.12
C ASP A 757 -29.32 -18.26 12.53
N GLY A 758 -30.33 -18.96 13.05
CA GLY A 758 -30.25 -19.57 14.37
C GLY A 758 -30.73 -18.70 15.53
N TYR A 759 -31.26 -17.49 15.28
CA TYR A 759 -31.69 -16.54 16.32
C TYR A 759 -33.18 -16.18 16.24
N ARG A 760 -33.76 -15.89 17.42
CA ARG A 760 -35.03 -15.20 17.61
C ARG A 760 -34.76 -13.72 17.84
N LEU A 761 -35.56 -12.87 17.21
CA LEU A 761 -35.43 -11.40 17.29
C LEU A 761 -36.54 -10.84 18.19
N TYR A 762 -36.14 -10.02 19.17
CA TYR A 762 -37.01 -9.21 20.00
C TYR A 762 -36.69 -7.73 19.76
N LEU A 763 -37.73 -6.90 19.63
CA LEU A 763 -37.59 -5.53 19.13
C LEU A 763 -38.36 -4.54 20.00
N CYS A 764 -37.74 -3.39 20.23
CA CYS A 764 -38.35 -2.21 20.81
C CYS A 764 -38.02 -1.00 19.92
N ASN A 765 -38.98 -0.58 19.10
CA ASN A 765 -38.83 0.59 18.23
C ASN A 765 -38.97 1.86 19.06
N ARG A 766 -38.11 2.86 18.78
CA ARG A 766 -38.10 4.16 19.49
C ARG A 766 -39.48 4.82 19.56
N GLN A 767 -40.29 4.65 18.52
CA GLN A 767 -41.61 5.27 18.40
C GLN A 767 -42.55 4.90 19.55
N HIS A 768 -42.30 3.76 20.22
CA HIS A 768 -43.09 3.27 21.35
C HIS A 768 -42.49 3.61 22.72
N CYS A 769 -41.29 4.20 22.77
CA CYS A 769 -40.51 4.38 24.00
C CYS A 769 -40.73 5.72 24.70
N TYR A 770 -41.31 6.72 24.02
CA TYR A 770 -41.42 8.10 24.54
C TYR A 770 -42.87 8.60 24.50
N MET A 771 -43.58 8.40 25.60
CA MET A 771 -44.98 8.83 25.73
C MET A 771 -45.10 10.34 25.96
N HIS A 772 -44.18 10.96 26.70
CA HIS A 772 -44.23 12.39 27.04
C HIS A 772 -43.37 13.26 26.12
N PHE A 773 -42.53 12.65 25.27
CA PHE A 773 -41.62 13.36 24.36
C PHE A 773 -41.83 12.93 22.89
N PRO A 774 -42.95 13.34 22.24
CA PRO A 774 -43.28 12.93 20.88
C PRO A 774 -42.24 13.38 19.83
N ASP A 775 -41.53 14.48 20.09
CA ASP A 775 -40.44 14.95 19.21
C ASP A 775 -39.22 14.02 19.23
N LEU A 776 -38.94 13.38 20.37
CA LEU A 776 -37.92 12.34 20.49
C LEU A 776 -38.40 11.05 19.83
N ALA A 777 -39.67 10.66 20.00
CA ALA A 777 -40.26 9.48 19.38
C ALA A 777 -40.22 9.52 17.83
N ARG A 778 -40.39 10.71 17.24
CA ARG A 778 -40.41 10.92 15.77
C ARG A 778 -39.04 11.11 15.15
N LYS A 779 -38.00 11.37 15.95
CA LYS A 779 -36.64 11.53 15.42
C LYS A 779 -36.13 10.20 14.89
N GLN A 780 -35.61 10.23 13.67
CA GLN A 780 -34.80 9.14 13.15
C GLN A 780 -33.54 8.96 14.02
N GLY A 781 -33.08 7.73 14.16
CA GLY A 781 -32.08 7.35 15.14
C GLY A 781 -32.69 6.58 16.32
N GLY A 782 -31.95 5.69 16.99
CA GLY A 782 -32.45 4.95 18.17
C GLY A 782 -33.15 3.62 17.88
N GLY A 783 -33.77 3.05 18.91
CA GLY A 783 -34.33 1.69 18.93
C GLY A 783 -33.39 0.67 19.55
N VAL A 784 -33.97 -0.39 20.12
CA VAL A 784 -33.25 -1.48 20.79
C VAL A 784 -33.74 -2.82 20.23
N ALA A 785 -32.82 -3.74 19.97
CA ALA A 785 -33.14 -5.11 19.59
C ALA A 785 -32.30 -6.12 20.37
N MET A 786 -32.82 -7.34 20.56
CA MET A 786 -32.05 -8.46 21.07
C MET A 786 -32.26 -9.67 20.17
N TYR A 787 -31.16 -10.29 19.75
CA TYR A 787 -31.16 -11.61 19.12
C TYR A 787 -30.78 -12.66 20.15
N CYS A 788 -31.59 -13.70 20.32
CA CYS A 788 -31.29 -14.84 21.18
C CYS A 788 -31.25 -16.14 20.37
N LYS A 789 -30.21 -16.97 20.54
CA LYS A 789 -30.15 -18.25 19.81
C LYS A 789 -31.38 -19.13 20.12
N PHE A 790 -31.82 -19.96 19.18
CA PHE A 790 -33.04 -20.78 19.33
C PHE A 790 -33.00 -21.75 20.53
N HIS A 791 -31.81 -22.19 20.95
CA HIS A 791 -31.64 -23.07 22.10
C HIS A 791 -31.72 -22.34 23.45
N VAL A 792 -31.70 -20.99 23.45
CA VAL A 792 -31.83 -20.17 24.64
C VAL A 792 -33.31 -19.96 24.94
N SER A 793 -33.74 -20.30 26.16
CA SER A 793 -35.11 -20.09 26.61
C SER A 793 -35.24 -18.68 27.17
N ALA A 794 -35.83 -17.78 26.39
CA ALA A 794 -35.95 -16.35 26.68
C ALA A 794 -37.42 -15.89 26.78
N GLU A 795 -37.75 -15.09 27.79
CA GLU A 795 -39.06 -14.44 27.98
C GLU A 795 -38.89 -12.93 28.13
N VAL A 796 -39.66 -12.14 27.39
CA VAL A 796 -39.59 -10.66 27.43
C VAL A 796 -40.39 -10.12 28.61
N TYR A 797 -39.86 -9.11 29.30
CA TYR A 797 -40.64 -8.31 30.25
C TYR A 797 -41.44 -7.25 29.48
N GLU A 798 -42.70 -7.56 29.16
CA GLU A 798 -43.56 -6.70 28.32
C GLU A 798 -43.99 -5.40 29.02
N TYR A 799 -44.08 -5.38 30.35
CA TYR A 799 -44.52 -4.21 31.10
C TYR A 799 -43.69 -4.00 32.37
N VAL A 800 -43.03 -2.84 32.45
CA VAL A 800 -42.36 -2.36 33.66
C VAL A 800 -43.14 -1.13 34.17
N PRO A 801 -43.81 -1.23 35.34
CA PRO A 801 -44.56 -0.11 35.89
C PRO A 801 -43.67 1.12 36.11
N HIS A 802 -44.22 2.32 35.87
CA HIS A 802 -43.57 3.60 36.14
C HIS A 802 -42.32 3.93 35.30
N VAL A 803 -42.09 3.22 34.19
CA VAL A 803 -41.08 3.56 33.18
C VAL A 803 -41.81 3.97 31.90
N THR A 804 -41.74 5.25 31.52
CA THR A 804 -42.57 5.81 30.42
C THR A 804 -41.79 6.41 29.27
N ASP A 805 -40.52 6.78 29.50
CA ASP A 805 -39.71 7.56 28.55
C ASP A 805 -38.26 7.04 28.47
N LEU A 806 -38.12 5.74 28.17
CA LEU A 806 -36.84 5.04 28.12
C LEU A 806 -36.80 4.03 26.98
N GLU A 807 -35.74 4.05 26.17
CA GLU A 807 -35.53 3.02 25.14
C GLU A 807 -34.83 1.82 25.78
N PHE A 808 -35.59 0.74 26.06
CA PHE A 808 -35.03 -0.46 26.66
C PHE A 808 -35.75 -1.74 26.19
N LEU A 809 -35.05 -2.86 26.34
CA LEU A 809 -35.61 -4.19 26.21
C LEU A 809 -35.03 -5.08 27.32
N ALA A 810 -35.89 -5.77 28.07
CA ALA A 810 -35.48 -6.66 29.15
C ALA A 810 -35.98 -8.09 28.89
N ILE A 811 -35.08 -9.07 28.99
CA ILE A 811 -35.36 -10.48 28.73
C ILE A 811 -34.86 -11.34 29.89
N LYS A 812 -35.72 -12.23 30.37
CA LYS A 812 -35.39 -13.29 31.32
C LYS A 812 -34.91 -14.53 30.58
N ILE A 813 -33.71 -14.98 30.89
CA ILE A 813 -33.15 -16.24 30.39
C ILE A 813 -33.41 -17.32 31.46
N LYS A 814 -34.09 -18.41 31.06
CA LYS A 814 -34.40 -19.58 31.92
C LYS A 814 -33.44 -20.75 31.71
N ALA A 815 -32.85 -20.86 30.53
CA ALA A 815 -31.90 -21.89 30.15
C ALA A 815 -31.00 -21.39 29.01
N PRO A 816 -29.71 -21.75 28.97
CA PRO A 816 -29.00 -22.68 29.88
C PRO A 816 -28.60 -22.07 31.23
N VAL A 817 -28.69 -20.76 31.36
CA VAL A 817 -28.37 -20.00 32.58
C VAL A 817 -29.59 -19.22 33.06
N ASN A 818 -29.71 -19.00 34.37
CA ASN A 818 -30.79 -18.20 34.95
C ASN A 818 -30.31 -16.77 35.21
N LEU A 819 -30.64 -15.84 34.31
CA LEU A 819 -30.22 -14.44 34.40
C LEU A 819 -31.22 -13.50 33.71
N VAL A 820 -31.13 -12.21 33.99
CA VAL A 820 -31.92 -11.17 33.30
C VAL A 820 -30.97 -10.25 32.54
N ILE A 821 -31.24 -10.05 31.25
CA ILE A 821 -30.47 -9.14 30.39
C ILE A 821 -31.36 -7.97 30.03
N THR A 822 -30.85 -6.76 30.22
CA THR A 822 -31.51 -5.53 29.82
C THR A 822 -30.59 -4.72 28.91
N ALA A 823 -31.07 -4.36 27.72
CA ALA A 823 -30.39 -3.44 26.81
C ALA A 823 -31.06 -2.08 26.90
N ILE A 824 -30.27 -1.01 27.04
CA ILE A 824 -30.76 0.36 27.18
C ILE A 824 -30.04 1.26 26.18
N TYR A 825 -30.78 2.17 25.55
CA TYR A 825 -30.18 3.26 24.77
C TYR A 825 -30.60 4.61 25.35
N ARG A 826 -29.62 5.48 25.61
CA ARG A 826 -29.87 6.87 25.97
C ARG A 826 -29.46 7.77 24.81
N PRO A 827 -30.38 8.54 24.20
CA PRO A 827 -30.01 9.49 23.15
C PRO A 827 -29.17 10.64 23.70
N PRO A 828 -28.20 11.18 22.93
CA PRO A 828 -27.30 12.24 23.42
C PRO A 828 -28.05 13.53 23.78
N ASN A 829 -29.14 13.81 23.06
CA ASN A 829 -29.98 14.99 23.27
C ASN A 829 -31.01 14.82 24.41
N TYR A 830 -31.08 13.65 25.07
CA TYR A 830 -32.03 13.40 26.14
C TYR A 830 -31.48 13.83 27.50
N SER A 831 -32.20 14.72 28.18
CA SER A 831 -31.75 15.34 29.44
C SER A 831 -31.63 14.31 30.57
N LEU A 832 -30.50 14.35 31.29
CA LEU A 832 -30.26 13.50 32.47
C LEU A 832 -31.35 13.68 33.54
N LYS A 833 -31.95 14.88 33.68
CA LYS A 833 -33.01 15.12 34.67
C LYS A 833 -34.25 14.25 34.45
N HIS A 834 -34.55 13.89 33.21
CA HIS A 834 -35.71 13.05 32.86
C HIS A 834 -35.34 11.58 32.72
N PHE A 835 -34.11 11.31 32.29
CA PHE A 835 -33.59 9.95 32.14
C PHE A 835 -33.39 9.24 33.50
N MET A 836 -32.77 9.92 34.47
CA MET A 836 -32.36 9.29 35.73
C MET A 836 -33.53 8.70 36.53
N PRO A 837 -34.69 9.36 36.68
CA PRO A 837 -35.84 8.76 37.36
C PRO A 837 -36.40 7.51 36.68
N ASN A 838 -36.45 7.49 35.34
CA ASN A 838 -36.91 6.33 34.58
C ASN A 838 -35.94 5.14 34.71
N LEU A 839 -34.63 5.41 34.64
CA LEU A 839 -33.61 4.39 34.87
C LEU A 839 -33.70 3.85 36.30
N GLN A 840 -33.89 4.72 37.29
CA GLN A 840 -34.07 4.33 38.68
C GLN A 840 -35.27 3.40 38.87
N ASN A 841 -36.45 3.76 38.33
CA ASN A 841 -37.65 2.93 38.42
C ASN A 841 -37.45 1.55 37.77
N LEU A 842 -36.75 1.51 36.63
CA LEU A 842 -36.40 0.24 35.96
C LEU A 842 -35.50 -0.63 36.84
N LEU A 843 -34.43 -0.06 37.39
CA LEU A 843 -33.49 -0.81 38.25
C LEU A 843 -34.16 -1.30 39.54
N ASP A 844 -34.96 -0.46 40.17
CA ASP A 844 -35.69 -0.80 41.40
C ASP A 844 -36.70 -1.93 41.13
N TYR A 845 -37.42 -1.89 39.99
CA TYR A 845 -38.30 -2.97 39.56
C TYR A 845 -37.55 -4.28 39.33
N LEU A 846 -36.42 -4.24 38.60
CA LEU A 846 -35.64 -5.44 38.31
C LEU A 846 -35.07 -6.05 39.59
N GLN A 847 -34.58 -5.24 40.52
CA GLN A 847 -34.01 -5.71 41.78
C GLN A 847 -35.04 -6.36 42.72
N VAL A 848 -36.28 -5.86 42.74
CA VAL A 848 -37.36 -6.43 43.57
C VAL A 848 -37.94 -7.70 42.95
N ASN A 849 -38.11 -7.74 41.62
CA ASN A 849 -38.85 -8.80 40.94
C ASN A 849 -37.98 -9.91 40.34
N CYS A 850 -36.65 -9.74 40.32
CA CYS A 850 -35.73 -10.72 39.73
C CYS A 850 -34.79 -11.30 40.80
N PRO A 851 -34.95 -12.58 41.18
CA PRO A 851 -34.07 -13.22 42.16
C PRO A 851 -32.72 -13.69 41.57
N HIS A 852 -32.48 -13.43 40.28
CA HIS A 852 -31.33 -13.90 39.52
C HIS A 852 -30.35 -12.76 39.21
N PRO A 853 -29.10 -13.05 38.82
CA PRO A 853 -28.16 -12.03 38.36
C PRO A 853 -28.73 -11.17 37.22
N ILE A 854 -28.49 -9.87 37.29
CA ILE A 854 -28.99 -8.87 36.33
C ILE A 854 -27.78 -8.29 35.60
N ILE A 855 -27.86 -8.30 34.27
CA ILE A 855 -26.87 -7.72 33.37
C ILE A 855 -27.55 -6.60 32.58
N VAL A 856 -27.05 -5.39 32.74
CA VAL A 856 -27.53 -4.21 32.00
C VAL A 856 -26.44 -3.77 31.05
N CYS A 857 -26.75 -3.70 29.76
CA CYS A 857 -25.83 -3.26 28.71
C CYS A 857 -26.47 -2.16 27.87
N GLY A 858 -25.67 -1.32 27.22
CA GLY A 858 -26.24 -0.20 26.49
C GLY A 858 -25.25 0.89 26.12
N ASP A 859 -25.69 1.81 25.28
CA ASP A 859 -25.04 3.10 25.08
C ASP A 859 -25.76 4.17 25.91
N PHE A 860 -25.04 4.71 26.88
CA PHE A 860 -25.56 5.70 27.83
C PHE A 860 -25.23 7.14 27.43
N ASN A 861 -24.42 7.36 26.38
CA ASN A 861 -23.90 8.66 26.01
C ASN A 861 -23.27 9.41 27.21
N GLU A 862 -22.59 8.68 28.10
CA GLU A 862 -21.83 9.19 29.26
C GLU A 862 -20.41 8.64 29.17
N ASN A 863 -19.42 9.49 28.87
CA ASN A 863 -18.04 9.05 28.66
C ASN A 863 -17.34 8.75 29.99
N LEU A 864 -17.07 7.47 30.27
CA LEU A 864 -16.41 7.07 31.52
C LEU A 864 -14.90 7.33 31.53
N LEU A 865 -14.28 7.70 30.40
CA LEU A 865 -12.87 8.09 30.36
C LEU A 865 -12.64 9.57 30.74
N ASP A 866 -13.68 10.40 30.76
CA ASP A 866 -13.55 11.81 31.14
C ASP A 866 -13.54 11.99 32.66
N ASN A 867 -12.93 13.09 33.12
CA ASN A 867 -12.87 13.48 34.54
C ASN A 867 -14.13 14.23 35.03
N VAL A 868 -15.20 14.23 34.23
CA VAL A 868 -16.47 14.91 34.55
C VAL A 868 -17.30 14.05 35.50
N ASN A 869 -18.30 14.65 36.14
CA ASN A 869 -19.25 13.96 36.99
C ASN A 869 -19.98 12.82 36.22
N LYS A 870 -20.13 11.63 36.83
CA LYS A 870 -20.64 10.40 36.19
C LYS A 870 -21.91 9.89 36.87
N PRO A 871 -23.04 10.62 36.74
CA PRO A 871 -24.27 10.32 37.48
C PRO A 871 -24.84 8.93 37.18
N ILE A 872 -24.72 8.42 35.93
CA ILE A 872 -25.23 7.09 35.59
C ILE A 872 -24.39 6.02 36.28
N LEU A 873 -23.06 6.13 36.20
CA LEU A 873 -22.16 5.21 36.93
C LEU A 873 -22.44 5.20 38.44
N GLU A 874 -22.55 6.36 39.07
CA GLU A 874 -22.84 6.49 40.51
C GLU A 874 -24.17 5.83 40.89
N MET A 875 -25.19 5.97 40.04
CA MET A 875 -26.51 5.36 40.24
C MET A 875 -26.44 3.82 40.22
N PHE A 876 -25.67 3.24 39.30
CA PHE A 876 -25.44 1.79 39.25
C PHE A 876 -24.63 1.30 40.47
N VAL A 877 -23.54 1.99 40.80
CA VAL A 877 -22.66 1.61 41.92
C VAL A 877 -23.40 1.67 43.27
N SER A 878 -24.22 2.71 43.48
CA SER A 878 -25.03 2.82 44.71
C SER A 878 -26.04 1.68 44.90
N ARG A 879 -26.38 0.94 43.82
CA ARG A 879 -27.25 -0.24 43.83
C ARG A 879 -26.48 -1.57 43.81
N GLY A 880 -25.16 -1.53 43.97
CA GLY A 880 -24.31 -2.72 44.00
C GLY A 880 -23.94 -3.29 42.63
N TYR A 881 -24.20 -2.57 41.53
CA TYR A 881 -23.73 -2.99 40.21
C TYR A 881 -22.26 -2.63 40.02
N THR A 882 -21.54 -3.51 39.31
CA THR A 882 -20.16 -3.28 38.88
C THR A 882 -20.11 -3.10 37.37
N GLN A 883 -19.42 -2.06 36.90
CA GLN A 883 -19.17 -1.83 35.49
C GLN A 883 -17.97 -2.67 35.04
N LEU A 884 -18.09 -3.37 33.91
CA LEU A 884 -17.11 -4.36 33.43
C LEU A 884 -16.17 -3.91 32.30
N ILE A 885 -16.44 -2.80 31.61
CA ILE A 885 -15.72 -2.36 30.42
C ILE A 885 -14.84 -1.16 30.75
N THR A 886 -13.52 -1.32 30.66
CA THR A 886 -12.56 -0.25 30.99
C THR A 886 -11.94 0.41 29.76
N ASP A 887 -11.95 -0.28 28.62
CA ASP A 887 -11.33 0.20 27.38
C ASP A 887 -12.28 1.10 26.57
N ALA A 888 -11.73 1.96 25.73
CA ALA A 888 -12.54 2.79 24.84
C ALA A 888 -13.38 1.96 23.85
N THR A 889 -14.63 2.36 23.65
CA THR A 889 -15.60 1.69 22.79
C THR A 889 -15.84 2.41 21.47
N THR A 890 -15.20 3.55 21.22
CA THR A 890 -15.39 4.32 19.98
C THR A 890 -14.10 4.62 19.22
N GLU A 891 -14.22 4.96 17.93
CA GLU A 891 -13.08 5.38 17.11
C GLU A 891 -12.39 6.66 17.62
N LYS A 892 -13.02 7.48 18.48
CA LYS A 892 -12.39 8.68 19.09
C LYS A 892 -11.92 8.46 20.53
N ASN A 893 -11.71 7.22 20.95
CA ASN A 893 -11.19 6.91 22.28
C ASN A 893 -12.12 7.37 23.42
N THR A 894 -13.44 7.19 23.26
CA THR A 894 -14.44 7.40 24.32
C THR A 894 -15.03 6.07 24.77
N LEU A 895 -15.47 5.97 26.03
CA LEU A 895 -16.15 4.80 26.59
C LEU A 895 -17.62 5.18 26.84
N LEU A 896 -18.48 4.83 25.88
CA LEU A 896 -19.92 5.13 25.91
C LEU A 896 -20.79 3.89 26.08
N ASP A 897 -20.28 2.74 25.63
CA ASP A 897 -20.97 1.46 25.63
C ASP A 897 -20.58 0.68 26.90
N HIS A 898 -21.54 0.47 27.80
CA HIS A 898 -21.27 -0.08 29.13
C HIS A 898 -21.92 -1.45 29.31
N ILE A 899 -21.32 -2.25 30.20
CA ILE A 899 -21.93 -3.45 30.77
C ILE A 899 -21.85 -3.35 32.29
N TYR A 900 -22.99 -3.42 32.95
CA TYR A 900 -23.15 -3.42 34.40
C TYR A 900 -23.69 -4.78 34.87
N VAL A 901 -23.14 -5.33 35.93
CA VAL A 901 -23.57 -6.63 36.50
C VAL A 901 -23.84 -6.50 37.99
N SER A 902 -24.98 -7.01 38.44
CA SER A 902 -25.38 -6.95 39.86
C SER A 902 -24.59 -7.92 40.75
N GLN A 903 -24.07 -9.01 40.20
CA GLN A 903 -23.24 -10.00 40.89
C GLN A 903 -21.94 -10.24 40.10
N PRO A 904 -20.82 -9.57 40.45
CA PRO A 904 -19.59 -9.60 39.65
C PRO A 904 -19.00 -11.00 39.46
N ASN A 905 -19.18 -11.89 40.46
CA ASN A 905 -18.69 -13.28 40.43
C ASN A 905 -19.30 -14.13 39.30
N VAL A 906 -20.40 -13.66 38.70
CA VAL A 906 -21.08 -14.33 37.58
C VAL A 906 -20.36 -14.06 36.25
N CYS A 907 -19.58 -12.99 36.16
CA CYS A 907 -18.83 -12.68 34.94
C CYS A 907 -17.44 -13.33 35.00
N PHE A 908 -17.16 -14.23 34.06
CA PHE A 908 -15.84 -14.83 33.91
C PHE A 908 -14.84 -13.86 33.26
N THR A 909 -15.23 -13.24 32.15
CA THR A 909 -14.40 -12.25 31.43
C THR A 909 -15.26 -11.28 30.62
N SER A 910 -14.75 -10.07 30.43
CA SER A 910 -15.37 -9.03 29.62
C SER A 910 -14.33 -8.30 28.76
N GLY A 911 -14.80 -7.55 27.77
CA GLY A 911 -13.91 -6.70 26.97
C GLY A 911 -14.58 -6.07 25.76
N VAL A 912 -13.76 -5.54 24.87
CA VAL A 912 -14.18 -4.83 23.65
C VAL A 912 -13.76 -5.63 22.42
N LEU A 913 -14.70 -5.87 21.51
CA LEU A 913 -14.47 -6.47 20.19
C LEU A 913 -14.12 -5.39 19.17
N GLN A 914 -13.78 -5.76 17.94
CA GLN A 914 -13.44 -4.81 16.88
C GLN A 914 -14.41 -4.92 15.72
N THR A 915 -14.89 -3.79 15.21
CA THR A 915 -15.72 -3.69 14.00
C THR A 915 -15.16 -2.63 13.05
N TYR A 916 -15.50 -2.70 11.76
CA TYR A 916 -15.05 -1.73 10.75
C TYR A 916 -16.15 -0.80 10.24
N TYR A 917 -17.42 -1.15 10.49
CA TYR A 917 -18.57 -0.52 9.84
C TYR A 917 -19.31 0.49 10.72
N SER A 918 -19.18 0.37 12.05
CA SER A 918 -19.74 1.32 13.02
C SER A 918 -18.63 2.08 13.72
N TYR A 919 -18.95 3.30 14.14
CA TYR A 919 -18.17 4.14 15.04
C TYR A 919 -17.97 3.48 16.42
N HIS A 920 -18.91 2.64 16.84
CA HIS A 920 -18.88 1.89 18.09
C HIS A 920 -18.33 0.48 17.90
N ASN A 921 -17.41 0.11 18.77
CA ASN A 921 -16.90 -1.25 18.91
C ASN A 921 -17.84 -2.03 19.85
N PRO A 922 -18.22 -3.28 19.52
CA PRO A 922 -19.03 -4.11 20.40
C PRO A 922 -18.33 -4.39 21.73
N VAL A 923 -19.12 -4.53 22.79
CA VAL A 923 -18.64 -4.94 24.11
C VAL A 923 -19.22 -6.31 24.46
N TYR A 924 -18.47 -7.14 25.17
CA TYR A 924 -18.91 -8.49 25.51
C TYR A 924 -18.68 -8.82 26.99
N CYS A 925 -19.48 -9.74 27.49
CA CYS A 925 -19.22 -10.47 28.74
C CYS A 925 -19.53 -11.96 28.57
N ILE A 926 -18.77 -12.79 29.26
CA ILE A 926 -18.95 -14.24 29.31
C ILE A 926 -19.38 -14.60 30.73
N VAL A 927 -20.48 -15.36 30.82
CA VAL A 927 -21.12 -15.82 32.05
C VAL A 927 -21.00 -17.33 32.21
#